data_AF-A0A4Z1SKR9-F1
#
_entry.id   AF-A0A4Z1SKR9-F1
#
_cell.length_a   1.000
_cell.length_b   1.000
_cell.length_c   1.000
_cell.angle_alpha   90.00
_cell.angle_beta   90.00
_cell.angle_gamma   90.00
#
_symmetry.space_group_name_H-M   'P 1'
#
loop_
_entity.id
_entity.type
_entity.pdbx_description
1 polymer ?
#
loop_
_entity_poly.entity_id
_entity_poly.type
_entity_poly.pdbx_seq_one_letter_code
_entity_poly.pdbx_strand_id
1 'polypeptide(L)'
;MSVTPLMEAARRGDLEDVKRNINQVGRKGEDGWTALMQAAKKGHSDIIPLLEKEIGMQNRWGISALMWAAFKGHAHCVRLLLSEAGKQTTKEWNDLFNNYPPGTTALMMAVMKGHVKCILPLKREFGMQDKGGETALMKAASYDYAKCISLLEEELGMQNNWGWTALMYATYNGKIDCVRLLLSEAGRQTKTAWKITLPEQSMTQQIFSLLSTLTGNIDAIFPPETTALMIAAHQNHPEIVELLLPYEQGLTDSKGHTAKWYAHNSSYGGDYSQVRTLLKNEGIGRIPPPLNPAEVLKLRKDVGKLATENESLKNKLSQLNQEVSSLKQQLQKANKENDILHEQFEDKGRQDNTRIDQLTAEVSSLKQQLDNAINESKRHAEMNEDLRKASDQNRALINALTTEKATLQEQLSKTTEDLKRALADQKAQNLALEKEVTQLRTESHDMKDLRRRLEEVEEEKKVLLQNLAAVGGRLPPAREDSSLISSAIQGDLDTLRRHLDQAGQKDSSGMTALMHAASRGQTEVVRLLRPLEAHLQDGRGWTALMHAVRGGHEECIGLLLLERDMKDGEGRTAEDVANGLPDGKKKITPLLRKKVHLPDLPDELSSFQLTGRLGRGAFGTVFSAWSEEHGNCALKVVEYEEMERTIVDSLRREMGTIPSLKHPHVLRYHRVHDDPDNGTAYLVMDWCSGTLLDEVRGRGERGEPFRDEEVWRCLREMASGLAYLHERGLVHRDLKPENVLLSSDGRCVLGDFGLARTLGDSSRMSTLVGTFGYMAPEIHQGENYDKSVDVWALGVMGYEMCTHALPFENVAAVLNETSAPSLEGRPSDLADLISRMLSKDPKDRPTAREVLEEAVRHQ
;
A
#
# COMPACT_ATOMS: atom_id res chain seq x y z
N MET A 1 -53.98 26.58 4.87
CA MET A 1 -54.03 25.14 5.17
C MET A 1 -53.38 24.94 6.53
N SER A 2 -53.90 24.06 7.38
CA SER A 2 -53.34 23.84 8.72
C SER A 2 -51.95 23.18 8.69
N VAL A 3 -51.24 23.28 9.82
CA VAL A 3 -50.03 22.48 10.10
C VAL A 3 -50.39 21.00 10.06
N THR A 4 -49.57 20.17 9.41
CA THR A 4 -49.81 18.71 9.36
C THR A 4 -49.22 18.00 10.58
N PRO A 5 -49.75 16.83 10.98
CA PRO A 5 -49.13 15.97 11.99
C PRO A 5 -47.65 15.70 11.75
N LEU A 6 -47.23 15.46 10.50
CA LEU A 6 -45.82 15.30 10.14
C LEU A 6 -44.97 16.55 10.43
N MET A 7 -45.48 17.75 10.13
CA MET A 7 -44.79 19.00 10.45
C MET A 7 -44.67 19.21 11.97
N GLU A 8 -45.67 18.79 12.73
CA GLU A 8 -45.67 18.90 14.19
C GLU A 8 -44.76 17.86 14.86
N ALA A 9 -44.66 16.64 14.32
CA ALA A 9 -43.65 15.65 14.70
C ALA A 9 -42.24 16.17 14.41
N ALA A 10 -42.00 16.65 13.19
CA ALA A 10 -40.72 17.21 12.75
C ALA A 10 -40.33 18.50 13.51
N ARG A 11 -41.31 19.27 14.02
CA ARG A 11 -41.07 20.43 14.91
C ARG A 11 -40.68 20.02 16.33
N ARG A 12 -41.21 18.90 16.82
CA ARG A 12 -40.95 18.37 18.19
C ARG A 12 -39.63 17.60 18.28
N GLY A 13 -39.21 16.92 17.21
CA GLY A 13 -38.07 15.99 17.25
C GLY A 13 -38.48 14.54 17.51
N ASP A 14 -39.76 14.20 17.26
CA ASP A 14 -40.29 12.86 17.48
C ASP A 14 -40.08 12.01 16.22
N LEU A 15 -38.93 11.32 16.16
CA LEU A 15 -38.52 10.47 15.03
C LEU A 15 -39.54 9.38 14.71
N GLU A 16 -40.20 8.81 15.73
CA GLU A 16 -41.20 7.76 15.53
C GLU A 16 -42.54 8.32 15.06
N ASP A 17 -42.93 9.51 15.51
CA ASP A 17 -44.12 10.19 14.97
C ASP A 17 -43.90 10.74 13.55
N VAL A 18 -42.67 11.09 13.19
CA VAL A 18 -42.27 11.35 11.79
C VAL A 18 -42.44 10.09 10.95
N LYS A 19 -41.92 8.93 11.39
CA LYS A 19 -42.09 7.65 10.69
C LYS A 19 -43.57 7.27 10.53
N ARG A 20 -44.40 7.43 11.57
CA ARG A 20 -45.85 7.18 11.51
C ARG A 20 -46.59 8.07 10.52
N ASN A 21 -46.15 9.32 10.33
CA ASN A 21 -46.82 10.31 9.49
C ASN A 21 -46.12 10.51 8.12
N ILE A 22 -45.20 9.63 7.73
CA ILE A 22 -44.35 9.77 6.54
C ILE A 22 -45.12 9.81 5.20
N ASN A 23 -46.38 9.37 5.19
CA ASN A 23 -47.30 9.51 4.07
C ASN A 23 -47.75 10.96 3.78
N GLN A 24 -47.38 11.93 4.63
CA GLN A 24 -47.66 13.36 4.47
C GLN A 24 -46.47 14.14 3.87
N VAL A 25 -45.33 13.49 3.61
CA VAL A 25 -44.12 14.11 3.04
C VAL A 25 -44.45 14.84 1.73
N GLY A 26 -43.95 16.06 1.59
CA GLY A 26 -44.18 16.93 0.42
C GLY A 26 -45.47 17.76 0.49
N ARG A 27 -46.32 17.56 1.50
CA ARG A 27 -47.43 18.49 1.77
C ARG A 27 -46.87 19.83 2.28
N LYS A 28 -47.50 20.92 1.86
CA LYS A 28 -47.20 22.28 2.35
C LYS A 28 -48.30 22.76 3.27
N GLY A 29 -47.92 23.31 4.43
CA GLY A 29 -48.82 23.90 5.40
C GLY A 29 -49.16 25.35 5.07
N GLU A 30 -49.52 26.12 6.09
CA GLU A 30 -49.61 27.59 6.00
C GLU A 30 -48.28 28.19 5.51
N ASP A 31 -48.36 29.31 4.80
CA ASP A 31 -47.23 30.02 4.18
C ASP A 31 -46.24 29.18 3.32
N GLY A 32 -46.58 27.93 3.00
CA GLY A 32 -45.72 27.02 2.25
C GLY A 32 -44.67 26.27 3.08
N TRP A 33 -44.79 26.24 4.42
CA TRP A 33 -43.92 25.46 5.29
C TRP A 33 -44.00 23.95 5.00
N THR A 34 -42.86 23.25 5.09
CA THR A 34 -42.78 21.78 5.00
C THR A 34 -42.29 21.18 6.33
N ALA A 35 -42.32 19.85 6.47
CA ALA A 35 -41.82 19.18 7.68
C ALA A 35 -40.29 19.33 7.83
N LEU A 36 -39.55 19.21 6.72
CA LEU A 36 -38.10 19.37 6.65
C LEU A 36 -37.67 20.77 7.10
N MET A 37 -38.42 21.81 6.72
CA MET A 37 -38.16 23.18 7.20
C MET A 37 -38.35 23.33 8.72
N GLN A 38 -39.28 22.59 9.34
CA GLN A 38 -39.46 22.62 10.79
C GLN A 38 -38.32 21.90 11.51
N ALA A 39 -37.91 20.72 11.03
CA ALA A 39 -36.76 19.97 11.56
C ALA A 39 -35.46 20.79 11.45
N ALA A 40 -35.15 21.31 10.26
CA ALA A 40 -33.97 22.12 9.99
C ALA A 40 -33.92 23.42 10.83
N LYS A 41 -35.07 24.08 11.06
CA LYS A 41 -35.20 25.24 11.96
C LYS A 41 -35.01 24.90 13.43
N LYS A 42 -35.20 23.63 13.82
CA LYS A 42 -35.12 23.16 15.20
C LYS A 42 -33.82 22.46 15.55
N GLY A 43 -33.05 22.00 14.55
CA GLY A 43 -31.76 21.34 14.71
C GLY A 43 -31.83 19.82 14.69
N HIS A 44 -32.99 19.25 14.36
CA HIS A 44 -33.26 17.81 14.38
C HIS A 44 -32.71 17.14 13.12
N SER A 45 -31.38 16.93 13.10
CA SER A 45 -30.64 16.38 11.96
C SER A 45 -30.93 14.91 11.68
N ASP A 46 -31.32 14.16 12.70
CA ASP A 46 -31.77 12.75 12.63
C ASP A 46 -33.05 12.56 11.79
N ILE A 47 -33.91 13.58 11.75
CA ILE A 47 -35.16 13.58 10.98
C ILE A 47 -34.94 13.92 9.49
N ILE A 48 -33.84 14.60 9.14
CA ILE A 48 -33.59 15.08 7.75
C ILE A 48 -33.55 13.93 6.71
N PRO A 49 -32.85 12.80 6.94
CA PRO A 49 -32.82 11.67 6.00
C PRO A 49 -34.19 11.00 5.75
N LEU A 50 -35.17 11.18 6.63
CA LEU A 50 -36.53 10.67 6.39
C LEU A 50 -37.33 11.59 5.45
N LEU A 51 -36.92 12.84 5.29
CA LEU A 51 -37.68 13.90 4.61
C LEU A 51 -37.02 14.35 3.29
N GLU A 52 -36.15 13.52 2.70
CA GLU A 52 -35.40 13.81 1.46
C GLU A 52 -36.27 14.32 0.30
N LYS A 53 -37.52 13.84 0.17
CA LYS A 53 -38.45 14.28 -0.88
C LYS A 53 -38.96 15.73 -0.72
N GLU A 54 -38.64 16.39 0.40
CA GLU A 54 -38.86 17.83 0.60
C GLU A 54 -37.62 18.68 0.33
N ILE A 55 -36.46 18.06 0.08
CA ILE A 55 -35.23 18.78 -0.29
C ILE A 55 -35.48 19.57 -1.58
N GLY A 56 -35.10 20.84 -1.53
CA GLY A 56 -35.27 21.80 -2.62
C GLY A 56 -36.61 22.53 -2.59
N MET A 57 -37.54 22.19 -1.69
CA MET A 57 -38.75 22.98 -1.51
C MET A 57 -38.46 24.32 -0.82
N GLN A 58 -39.14 25.37 -1.27
CA GLN A 58 -39.14 26.69 -0.64
C GLN A 58 -40.56 27.08 -0.16
N ASN A 59 -40.62 27.92 0.87
CA ASN A 59 -41.86 28.55 1.36
C ASN A 59 -42.22 29.81 0.53
N ARG A 60 -43.29 30.53 0.88
CA ARG A 60 -43.79 31.69 0.09
C ARG A 60 -42.83 32.88 -0.05
N TRP A 61 -41.75 32.92 0.73
CA TRP A 61 -40.68 33.93 0.66
C TRP A 61 -39.43 33.43 -0.09
N GLY A 62 -39.41 32.16 -0.50
CA GLY A 62 -38.24 31.51 -1.08
C GLY A 62 -37.28 30.91 -0.04
N ILE A 63 -37.66 30.82 1.23
CA ILE A 63 -36.78 30.25 2.27
C ILE A 63 -36.86 28.72 2.20
N SER A 64 -35.70 28.06 2.07
CA SER A 64 -35.55 26.60 2.04
C SER A 64 -35.20 26.00 3.41
N ALA A 65 -35.05 24.68 3.52
CA ALA A 65 -34.65 24.04 4.77
C ALA A 65 -33.20 24.40 5.18
N LEU A 66 -32.26 24.40 4.23
CA LEU A 66 -30.87 24.81 4.42
C LEU A 66 -30.77 26.24 4.98
N MET A 67 -31.55 27.17 4.43
CA MET A 67 -31.61 28.55 4.93
C MET A 67 -32.10 28.62 6.38
N TRP A 68 -33.11 27.81 6.76
CA TRP A 68 -33.58 27.75 8.15
C TRP A 68 -32.56 27.14 9.11
N ALA A 69 -31.78 26.13 8.67
CA ALA A 69 -30.67 25.58 9.45
C ALA A 69 -29.55 26.60 9.62
N ALA A 70 -29.16 27.28 8.53
CA ALA A 70 -28.11 28.30 8.51
C ALA A 70 -28.46 29.52 9.37
N PHE A 71 -29.70 30.04 9.26
CA PHE A 71 -30.26 31.12 10.08
C PHE A 71 -30.35 30.78 11.58
N LYS A 72 -30.24 29.49 11.94
CA LYS A 72 -30.27 29.02 13.34
C LYS A 72 -28.96 28.40 13.82
N GLY A 73 -27.91 28.40 13.00
CA GLY A 73 -26.58 27.92 13.37
C GLY A 73 -26.46 26.40 13.46
N HIS A 74 -27.44 25.66 12.95
CA HIS A 74 -27.51 24.20 13.03
C HIS A 74 -26.59 23.53 12.02
N ALA A 75 -25.27 23.66 12.22
CA ALA A 75 -24.23 23.28 11.25
C ALA A 75 -24.29 21.82 10.78
N HIS A 76 -24.82 20.89 11.58
CA HIS A 76 -25.04 19.50 11.14
C HIS A 76 -26.20 19.39 10.15
N CYS A 77 -27.32 20.09 10.41
CA CYS A 77 -28.44 20.20 9.46
C CYS A 77 -27.99 20.89 8.17
N VAL A 78 -27.11 21.90 8.25
CA VAL A 78 -26.51 22.56 7.07
C VAL A 78 -25.75 21.55 6.21
N ARG A 79 -24.88 20.70 6.80
CA ARG A 79 -24.15 19.66 6.05
C ARG A 79 -25.08 18.65 5.36
N LEU A 80 -26.15 18.21 6.01
CA LEU A 80 -27.13 17.28 5.43
C LEU A 80 -27.99 17.91 4.31
N LEU A 81 -27.97 19.23 4.16
CA LEU A 81 -28.82 19.98 3.21
C LEU A 81 -28.01 20.73 2.14
N LEU A 82 -26.73 20.41 1.92
CA LEU A 82 -25.89 21.06 0.90
C LEU A 82 -26.33 20.79 -0.56
N SER A 83 -27.29 19.90 -0.77
CA SER A 83 -28.06 19.73 -2.01
C SER A 83 -29.05 20.87 -2.28
N GLU A 84 -29.30 21.73 -1.30
CA GLU A 84 -30.03 23.00 -1.48
C GLU A 84 -29.15 24.21 -1.73
N ALA A 85 -27.82 24.10 -1.60
CA ALA A 85 -26.91 25.22 -1.75
C ALA A 85 -27.04 25.87 -3.14
N GLY A 86 -27.01 27.20 -3.18
CA GLY A 86 -27.25 27.99 -4.38
C GLY A 86 -28.73 28.38 -4.60
N LYS A 87 -29.63 28.00 -3.69
CA LYS A 87 -30.99 28.57 -3.66
C LYS A 87 -30.99 29.96 -3.04
N GLN A 88 -31.92 30.79 -3.47
CA GLN A 88 -32.07 32.17 -3.04
C GLN A 88 -33.51 32.50 -2.65
N THR A 89 -33.70 33.43 -1.70
CA THR A 89 -35.02 33.98 -1.37
C THR A 89 -35.66 34.66 -2.59
N THR A 90 -36.98 34.52 -2.73
CA THR A 90 -37.75 35.05 -3.88
C THR A 90 -38.51 36.33 -3.53
N LYS A 91 -38.60 36.66 -2.24
CA LYS A 91 -39.23 37.89 -1.73
C LYS A 91 -38.46 38.41 -0.52
N GLU A 92 -38.72 39.67 -0.19
CA GLU A 92 -38.24 40.30 1.04
C GLU A 92 -38.84 39.59 2.26
N TRP A 93 -38.01 39.35 3.27
CA TRP A 93 -38.38 38.75 4.54
C TRP A 93 -37.64 39.43 5.68
N ASN A 94 -38.32 39.66 6.80
CA ASN A 94 -37.76 40.36 7.95
C ASN A 94 -37.76 39.47 9.20
N ASP A 95 -36.76 39.65 10.06
CA ASP A 95 -36.86 39.28 11.47
C ASP A 95 -36.95 40.53 12.36
N LEU A 96 -36.88 40.35 13.68
CA LEU A 96 -37.00 41.42 14.67
C LEU A 96 -35.93 42.53 14.55
N PHE A 97 -34.82 42.26 13.86
CA PHE A 97 -33.65 43.15 13.83
C PHE A 97 -33.06 43.34 12.43
N ASN A 98 -33.49 42.57 11.41
CA ASN A 98 -32.84 42.52 10.09
C ASN A 98 -33.83 42.35 8.93
N ASN A 99 -33.50 42.94 7.78
CA ASN A 99 -34.15 42.70 6.49
C ASN A 99 -33.29 41.75 5.63
N TYR A 100 -33.93 40.77 5.00
CA TYR A 100 -33.36 39.83 4.06
C TYR A 100 -34.01 40.06 2.68
N PRO A 101 -33.32 40.75 1.75
CA PRO A 101 -33.86 41.01 0.42
C PRO A 101 -34.02 39.73 -0.41
N PRO A 102 -34.68 39.78 -1.57
CA PRO A 102 -34.66 38.68 -2.54
C PRO A 102 -33.21 38.44 -2.98
N GLY A 103 -32.85 37.21 -3.34
CA GLY A 103 -31.46 36.85 -3.62
C GLY A 103 -30.65 36.43 -2.39
N THR A 104 -31.19 36.53 -1.17
CA THR A 104 -30.48 36.10 0.06
C THR A 104 -30.23 34.58 0.02
N THR A 105 -28.98 34.16 0.25
CA THR A 105 -28.56 32.76 0.33
C THR A 105 -28.54 32.23 1.78
N ALA A 106 -28.32 30.92 1.98
CA ALA A 106 -28.17 30.37 3.32
C ALA A 106 -26.90 30.90 4.01
N LEU A 107 -25.82 31.10 3.25
CA LEU A 107 -24.56 31.68 3.72
C LEU A 107 -24.76 33.09 4.27
N MET A 108 -25.47 33.96 3.54
CA MET A 108 -25.80 35.32 4.00
C MET A 108 -26.58 35.28 5.31
N MET A 109 -27.56 34.37 5.45
CA MET A 109 -28.32 34.21 6.70
C MET A 109 -27.46 33.73 7.88
N ALA A 110 -26.52 32.81 7.66
CA ALA A 110 -25.57 32.37 8.69
C ALA A 110 -24.63 33.53 9.11
N VAL A 111 -24.10 34.27 8.14
CA VAL A 111 -23.20 35.40 8.40
C VAL A 111 -23.92 36.53 9.14
N MET A 112 -25.13 36.92 8.72
CA MET A 112 -25.98 37.92 9.42
C MET A 112 -26.47 37.47 10.81
N LYS A 113 -26.06 36.28 11.28
CA LYS A 113 -26.28 35.77 12.64
C LYS A 113 -24.99 35.36 13.37
N GLY A 114 -23.82 35.67 12.82
CA GLY A 114 -22.53 35.31 13.40
C GLY A 114 -22.31 33.79 13.52
N HIS A 115 -23.02 32.98 12.73
CA HIS A 115 -23.01 31.52 12.83
C HIS A 115 -21.81 30.90 12.08
N VAL A 116 -20.60 31.26 12.51
CA VAL A 116 -19.30 30.93 11.90
C VAL A 116 -19.18 29.46 11.47
N LYS A 117 -19.67 28.51 12.30
CA LYS A 117 -19.62 27.06 12.03
C LYS A 117 -20.42 26.61 10.79
N CYS A 118 -21.27 27.46 10.21
CA CYS A 118 -22.02 27.18 8.99
C CYS A 118 -21.35 27.71 7.71
N ILE A 119 -20.33 28.58 7.82
CA ILE A 119 -19.74 29.28 6.67
C ILE A 119 -18.99 28.32 5.73
N LEU A 120 -18.03 27.54 6.26
CA LEU A 120 -17.21 26.64 5.45
C LEU A 120 -18.02 25.53 4.73
N PRO A 121 -19.02 24.87 5.36
CA PRO A 121 -19.94 23.98 4.64
C PRO A 121 -20.68 24.64 3.47
N LEU A 122 -20.97 25.94 3.55
CA LEU A 122 -21.71 26.69 2.55
C LEU A 122 -20.81 27.30 1.46
N LYS A 123 -19.59 26.79 1.27
CA LYS A 123 -18.63 27.30 0.26
C LYS A 123 -19.19 27.36 -1.17
N ARG A 124 -20.16 26.50 -1.53
CA ARG A 124 -20.86 26.55 -2.83
C ARG A 124 -21.65 27.85 -3.07
N GLU A 125 -21.87 28.67 -2.04
CA GLU A 125 -22.58 29.95 -2.12
C GLU A 125 -21.62 31.17 -2.07
N PHE A 126 -20.30 30.96 -2.06
CA PHE A 126 -19.31 32.04 -2.07
C PHE A 126 -19.40 32.82 -3.37
N GLY A 127 -19.38 34.16 -3.26
CA GLY A 127 -19.50 35.07 -4.40
C GLY A 127 -20.93 35.19 -4.95
N MET A 128 -21.92 34.53 -4.36
CA MET A 128 -23.31 34.81 -4.68
C MET A 128 -23.73 36.18 -4.15
N GLN A 129 -24.61 36.85 -4.89
CA GLN A 129 -25.07 38.20 -4.60
C GLN A 129 -26.59 38.23 -4.44
N ASP A 130 -27.08 39.05 -3.50
CA ASP A 130 -28.51 39.33 -3.37
C ASP A 130 -29.01 40.34 -4.44
N LYS A 131 -30.29 40.72 -4.40
CA LYS A 131 -30.89 41.68 -5.36
C LYS A 131 -30.22 43.07 -5.33
N GLY A 132 -29.55 43.45 -4.24
CA GLY A 132 -28.72 44.67 -4.14
C GLY A 132 -27.30 44.50 -4.68
N GLY A 133 -26.89 43.27 -5.02
CA GLY A 133 -25.52 42.93 -5.35
C GLY A 133 -24.67 42.60 -4.11
N GLU A 134 -25.24 42.54 -2.91
CA GLU A 134 -24.44 42.36 -1.69
C GLU A 134 -24.03 40.89 -1.51
N THR A 135 -22.75 40.66 -1.23
CA THR A 135 -22.18 39.33 -0.94
C THR A 135 -22.21 39.03 0.56
N ALA A 136 -21.86 37.79 0.96
CA ALA A 136 -21.79 37.43 2.37
C ALA A 136 -20.74 38.25 3.14
N LEU A 137 -19.59 38.54 2.53
CA LEU A 137 -18.51 39.38 3.07
C LEU A 137 -18.97 40.82 3.34
N MET A 138 -19.80 41.40 2.47
CA MET A 138 -20.38 42.74 2.69
C MET A 138 -21.34 42.75 3.88
N LYS A 139 -22.11 41.67 4.09
CA LYS A 139 -22.89 41.50 5.33
C LYS A 139 -21.94 41.38 6.54
N ALA A 140 -20.90 40.54 6.49
CA ALA A 140 -19.95 40.37 7.60
C ALA A 140 -19.32 41.69 8.06
N ALA A 141 -18.89 42.52 7.10
CA ALA A 141 -18.34 43.85 7.32
C ALA A 141 -19.33 44.85 7.93
N SER A 142 -20.63 44.73 7.61
CA SER A 142 -21.69 45.58 8.17
C SER A 142 -22.01 45.24 9.62
N TYR A 143 -21.98 43.95 9.98
CA TYR A 143 -22.40 43.44 11.30
C TYR A 143 -21.23 43.18 12.28
N ASP A 144 -20.03 43.69 11.98
CA ASP A 144 -18.83 43.58 12.83
C ASP A 144 -18.30 42.15 13.04
N TYR A 145 -18.58 41.25 12.10
CA TYR A 145 -18.20 39.85 12.22
C TYR A 145 -16.84 39.56 11.58
N ALA A 146 -15.78 40.12 12.19
CA ALA A 146 -14.38 39.93 11.74
C ALA A 146 -13.98 38.45 11.57
N LYS A 147 -14.50 37.55 12.42
CA LYS A 147 -14.27 36.08 12.33
C LYS A 147 -14.96 35.42 11.11
N CYS A 148 -15.90 36.10 10.47
CA CYS A 148 -16.50 35.67 9.21
C CYS A 148 -15.68 36.17 8.01
N ILE A 149 -15.10 37.37 8.09
CA ILE A 149 -14.26 37.96 7.03
C ILE A 149 -13.07 37.04 6.71
N SER A 150 -12.36 36.54 7.73
CA SER A 150 -11.25 35.59 7.57
C SER A 150 -11.63 34.20 7.04
N LEU A 151 -12.91 33.95 6.72
CA LEU A 151 -13.41 32.73 6.09
C LEU A 151 -14.06 33.00 4.72
N LEU A 152 -14.10 34.27 4.28
CA LEU A 152 -14.78 34.76 3.08
C LEU A 152 -13.81 35.51 2.14
N GLU A 153 -12.51 35.20 2.24
CA GLU A 153 -11.43 35.84 1.46
C GLU A 153 -11.62 35.71 -0.07
N GLU A 154 -12.37 34.71 -0.53
CA GLU A 154 -12.68 34.50 -1.95
C GLU A 154 -13.70 35.51 -2.51
N GLU A 155 -14.38 36.28 -1.65
CA GLU A 155 -15.26 37.39 -2.04
C GLU A 155 -14.55 38.77 -2.03
N LEU A 156 -13.26 38.83 -1.70
CA LEU A 156 -12.51 40.09 -1.59
C LEU A 156 -12.48 40.87 -2.91
N GLY A 157 -12.80 42.16 -2.83
CA GLY A 157 -12.79 43.08 -3.96
C GLY A 157 -14.02 43.01 -4.86
N MET A 158 -15.00 42.16 -4.54
CA MET A 158 -16.32 42.19 -5.17
C MET A 158 -17.04 43.52 -4.89
N GLN A 159 -17.99 43.87 -5.75
CA GLN A 159 -18.77 45.09 -5.65
C GLN A 159 -20.25 44.82 -5.86
N ASN A 160 -21.10 45.46 -5.05
CA ASN A 160 -22.54 45.43 -5.21
C ASN A 160 -23.01 46.32 -6.38
N ASN A 161 -24.33 46.41 -6.59
CA ASN A 161 -24.91 47.16 -7.72
C ASN A 161 -24.60 48.67 -7.70
N TRP A 162 -24.24 49.23 -6.54
CA TRP A 162 -23.83 50.63 -6.41
C TRP A 162 -22.31 50.83 -6.57
N GLY A 163 -21.52 49.75 -6.51
CA GLY A 163 -20.06 49.75 -6.52
C GLY A 163 -19.41 49.72 -5.14
N TRP A 164 -20.15 49.42 -4.07
CA TRP A 164 -19.59 49.30 -2.72
C TRP A 164 -18.89 47.96 -2.53
N THR A 165 -17.71 47.98 -1.90
CA THR A 165 -16.96 46.79 -1.46
C THR A 165 -17.18 46.54 0.05
N ALA A 166 -16.72 45.40 0.57
CA ALA A 166 -16.85 45.09 2.00
C ALA A 166 -16.13 46.13 2.89
N LEU A 167 -14.96 46.62 2.47
CA LEU A 167 -14.20 47.68 3.14
C LEU A 167 -15.02 48.97 3.28
N MET A 168 -15.82 49.33 2.27
CA MET A 168 -16.69 50.50 2.32
C MET A 168 -17.81 50.33 3.35
N TYR A 169 -18.40 49.14 3.45
CA TYR A 169 -19.38 48.82 4.52
C TYR A 169 -18.77 48.85 5.92
N ALA A 170 -17.59 48.24 6.11
CA ALA A 170 -16.88 48.29 7.40
C ALA A 170 -16.54 49.74 7.79
N THR A 171 -16.06 50.53 6.82
CA THR A 171 -15.65 51.93 7.01
C THR A 171 -16.84 52.84 7.34
N TYR A 172 -17.98 52.67 6.65
CA TYR A 172 -19.21 53.41 6.93
C TYR A 172 -19.75 53.13 8.34
N ASN A 173 -19.64 51.88 8.80
CA ASN A 173 -20.16 51.44 10.11
C ASN A 173 -19.13 51.53 11.27
N GLY A 174 -17.95 52.11 11.03
CA GLY A 174 -16.92 52.33 12.06
C GLY A 174 -16.17 51.06 12.51
N LYS A 175 -16.16 50.00 11.70
CA LYS A 175 -15.73 48.65 12.09
C LYS A 175 -14.24 48.44 11.88
N ILE A 176 -13.43 49.01 12.76
CA ILE A 176 -11.97 49.06 12.62
C ILE A 176 -11.30 47.68 12.42
N ASP A 177 -11.74 46.64 13.12
CA ASP A 177 -11.15 45.29 12.97
C ASP A 177 -11.53 44.66 11.62
N CYS A 178 -12.75 44.93 11.13
CA CYS A 178 -13.17 44.56 9.79
C CYS A 178 -12.35 45.34 8.74
N VAL A 179 -12.14 46.65 8.92
CA VAL A 179 -11.28 47.48 8.04
C VAL A 179 -9.86 46.92 7.95
N ARG A 180 -9.23 46.54 9.08
CA ARG A 180 -7.87 45.97 9.11
C ARG A 180 -7.73 44.70 8.27
N LEU A 181 -8.75 43.85 8.27
CA LEU A 181 -8.78 42.62 7.46
C LEU A 181 -9.09 42.86 5.98
N LEU A 182 -9.68 44.01 5.63
CA LEU A 182 -10.17 44.33 4.29
C LEU A 182 -9.29 45.36 3.54
N LEU A 183 -8.11 45.72 4.07
CA LEU A 183 -7.21 46.72 3.48
C LEU A 183 -6.76 46.39 2.03
N SER A 184 -6.82 45.13 1.60
CA SER A 184 -6.56 44.71 0.22
C SER A 184 -7.61 45.20 -0.80
N GLU A 185 -8.74 45.74 -0.33
CA GLU A 185 -9.73 46.43 -1.16
C GLU A 185 -9.47 47.94 -1.32
N ALA A 186 -8.47 48.51 -0.63
CA ALA A 186 -8.20 49.94 -0.66
C ALA A 186 -7.89 50.44 -2.09
N GLY A 187 -8.33 51.67 -2.39
CA GLY A 187 -8.23 52.28 -3.71
C GLY A 187 -9.31 51.83 -4.71
N ARG A 188 -10.22 50.92 -4.33
CA ARG A 188 -11.43 50.64 -5.10
C ARG A 188 -12.43 51.80 -4.96
N GLN A 189 -13.20 52.02 -6.03
CA GLN A 189 -14.04 53.20 -6.22
C GLN A 189 -15.49 52.83 -6.53
N THR A 190 -16.46 53.60 -6.01
CA THR A 190 -17.90 53.40 -6.29
C THR A 190 -18.22 53.60 -7.77
N LYS A 191 -19.23 52.86 -8.27
CA LYS A 191 -19.63 52.89 -9.69
C LYS A 191 -20.79 53.85 -9.96
N THR A 192 -21.56 54.18 -8.93
CA THR A 192 -22.78 54.99 -9.04
C THR A 192 -22.92 55.93 -7.85
N ALA A 193 -23.76 56.95 -7.99
CA ALA A 193 -24.14 57.81 -6.88
C ALA A 193 -24.96 57.04 -5.84
N TRP A 194 -24.43 56.90 -4.62
CA TRP A 194 -25.16 56.37 -3.49
C TRP A 194 -26.23 57.36 -3.03
N LYS A 195 -27.49 56.94 -3.12
CA LYS A 195 -28.65 57.65 -2.58
C LYS A 195 -29.22 56.85 -1.42
N ILE A 196 -29.59 57.54 -0.35
CA ILE A 196 -30.29 56.95 0.81
C ILE A 196 -31.56 56.26 0.30
N THR A 197 -31.52 54.93 0.25
CA THR A 197 -32.63 54.10 -0.22
C THR A 197 -33.47 53.68 0.99
N LEU A 198 -34.25 54.62 1.50
CA LEU A 198 -35.29 54.33 2.50
C LEU A 198 -36.42 53.50 1.85
N PRO A 199 -37.07 52.61 2.61
CA PRO A 199 -38.21 51.83 2.12
C PRO A 199 -39.44 52.73 1.93
N GLU A 200 -40.12 52.58 0.79
CA GLU A 200 -41.14 53.49 0.20
C GLU A 200 -42.30 53.95 1.10
N GLN A 201 -42.47 53.36 2.28
CA GLN A 201 -43.57 53.66 3.21
C GLN A 201 -43.11 54.31 4.53
N SER A 202 -41.86 54.77 4.61
CA SER A 202 -41.35 55.50 5.80
C SER A 202 -41.77 56.98 5.78
N MET A 203 -42.31 57.48 6.91
CA MET A 203 -42.54 58.92 7.14
C MET A 203 -41.29 59.77 6.86
N THR A 204 -40.10 59.24 7.16
CA THR A 204 -38.82 59.93 6.93
C THR A 204 -38.59 60.25 5.45
N GLN A 205 -39.16 59.47 4.53
CA GLN A 205 -38.95 59.65 3.08
C GLN A 205 -39.83 60.76 2.50
N GLN A 206 -41.04 60.98 3.06
CA GLN A 206 -41.83 62.18 2.77
C GLN A 206 -41.14 63.45 3.29
N ILE A 207 -40.53 63.38 4.49
CA ILE A 207 -39.71 64.47 5.03
C ILE A 207 -38.49 64.74 4.13
N PHE A 208 -37.84 63.69 3.64
CA PHE A 208 -36.68 63.81 2.75
C PHE A 208 -37.05 64.41 1.37
N SER A 209 -38.22 64.06 0.81
CA SER A 209 -38.69 64.72 -0.42
C SER A 209 -39.07 66.18 -0.20
N LEU A 210 -39.66 66.52 0.95
CA LEU A 210 -40.01 67.90 1.31
C LEU A 210 -38.74 68.77 1.45
N LEU A 211 -37.71 68.24 2.12
CA LEU A 211 -36.38 68.85 2.22
C LEU A 211 -35.72 69.01 0.85
N SER A 212 -35.85 68.02 -0.04
CA SER A 212 -35.33 68.10 -1.43
C SER A 212 -35.95 69.26 -2.22
N THR A 213 -37.26 69.49 -2.06
CA THR A 213 -37.95 70.63 -2.68
C THR A 213 -37.65 71.98 -2.03
N LEU A 214 -37.21 72.02 -0.76
CA LEU A 214 -36.92 73.25 -0.02
C LEU A 214 -35.46 73.70 -0.12
N THR A 215 -34.51 72.76 -0.25
CA THR A 215 -33.07 73.05 -0.18
C THR A 215 -32.41 73.31 -1.54
N GLY A 216 -33.03 72.88 -2.64
CA GLY A 216 -32.51 73.07 -3.98
C GLY A 216 -31.34 72.14 -4.30
N ASN A 217 -31.68 70.92 -4.73
CA ASN A 217 -30.75 69.86 -5.13
C ASN A 217 -29.93 69.27 -3.97
N ILE A 218 -30.52 68.31 -3.22
CA ILE A 218 -29.76 67.43 -2.34
C ILE A 218 -28.88 66.54 -3.21
N ASP A 219 -27.63 66.96 -3.34
CA ASP A 219 -26.59 66.20 -4.02
C ASP A 219 -26.34 64.84 -3.32
N ALA A 220 -25.98 63.82 -4.11
CA ALA A 220 -25.73 62.50 -3.56
C ALA A 220 -24.52 62.52 -2.61
N ILE A 221 -24.72 61.99 -1.39
CA ILE A 221 -23.73 62.03 -0.29
C ILE A 221 -22.39 61.43 -0.72
N PHE A 222 -22.44 60.32 -1.47
CA PHE A 222 -21.28 59.75 -2.16
C PHE A 222 -21.64 59.63 -3.66
N PRO A 223 -21.06 60.43 -4.55
CA PRO A 223 -21.23 60.28 -6.00
C PRO A 223 -20.45 59.05 -6.52
N PRO A 224 -20.40 58.78 -7.84
CA PRO A 224 -19.45 57.81 -8.38
C PRO A 224 -18.01 58.18 -8.02
N GLU A 225 -17.13 57.19 -8.07
CA GLU A 225 -15.69 57.29 -7.82
C GLU A 225 -15.28 57.58 -6.35
N THR A 226 -16.21 57.55 -5.40
CA THR A 226 -15.91 57.64 -3.96
C THR A 226 -15.10 56.43 -3.47
N THR A 227 -14.13 56.65 -2.58
CA THR A 227 -13.28 55.62 -1.96
C THR A 227 -13.60 55.39 -0.48
N ALA A 228 -12.98 54.40 0.17
CA ALA A 228 -13.21 54.12 1.59
C ALA A 228 -12.73 55.27 2.51
N LEU A 229 -11.58 55.87 2.23
CA LEU A 229 -11.02 57.02 2.96
C LEU A 229 -11.96 58.24 2.93
N MET A 230 -12.65 58.47 1.81
CA MET A 230 -13.67 59.53 1.70
C MET A 230 -14.87 59.26 2.60
N ILE A 231 -15.34 58.00 2.66
CA ILE A 231 -16.41 57.56 3.56
C ILE A 231 -15.97 57.71 5.03
N ALA A 232 -14.73 57.32 5.37
CA ALA A 232 -14.17 57.47 6.71
C ALA A 232 -14.10 58.94 7.15
N ALA A 233 -13.69 59.81 6.22
CA ALA A 233 -13.60 61.26 6.44
C ALA A 233 -14.99 61.93 6.56
N HIS A 234 -16.00 61.41 5.85
CA HIS A 234 -17.39 61.87 5.97
C HIS A 234 -18.03 61.46 7.31
N GLN A 235 -17.78 60.21 7.76
CA GLN A 235 -18.34 59.65 9.00
C GLN A 235 -17.55 60.04 10.26
N ASN A 236 -16.48 60.83 10.13
CA ASN A 236 -15.61 61.24 11.23
C ASN A 236 -14.97 60.06 12.00
N HIS A 237 -14.41 59.08 11.28
CA HIS A 237 -13.74 57.91 11.87
C HIS A 237 -12.20 58.04 11.82
N PRO A 238 -11.54 58.68 12.81
CA PRO A 238 -10.13 59.07 12.72
C PRO A 238 -9.16 57.89 12.61
N GLU A 239 -9.36 56.79 13.32
CA GLU A 239 -8.48 55.61 13.26
C GLU A 239 -8.58 54.90 11.90
N ILE A 240 -9.77 54.94 11.27
CA ILE A 240 -9.98 54.37 9.93
C ILE A 240 -9.39 55.30 8.87
N VAL A 241 -9.47 56.63 9.06
CA VAL A 241 -8.75 57.60 8.22
C VAL A 241 -7.25 57.37 8.29
N GLU A 242 -6.67 57.19 9.48
CA GLU A 242 -5.25 56.90 9.67
C GLU A 242 -4.82 55.60 8.98
N LEU A 243 -5.64 54.53 9.06
CA LEU A 243 -5.36 53.26 8.39
C LEU A 243 -5.43 53.31 6.86
N LEU A 244 -6.33 54.13 6.28
CA LEU A 244 -6.57 54.19 4.83
C LEU A 244 -5.73 55.26 4.11
N LEU A 245 -5.27 56.29 4.83
CA LEU A 245 -4.52 57.42 4.27
C LEU A 245 -3.30 57.00 3.40
N PRO A 246 -2.47 56.01 3.77
CA PRO A 246 -1.30 55.63 2.96
C PRO A 246 -1.66 55.09 1.56
N TYR A 247 -2.83 54.47 1.44
CA TYR A 247 -3.26 53.75 0.24
C TYR A 247 -4.12 54.62 -0.69
N GLU A 248 -4.94 55.52 -0.13
CA GLU A 248 -5.99 56.22 -0.89
C GLU A 248 -5.78 57.74 -1.02
N GLN A 249 -4.76 58.33 -0.39
CA GLN A 249 -4.55 59.78 -0.46
C GLN A 249 -4.46 60.32 -1.90
N GLY A 250 -5.09 61.48 -2.12
CA GLY A 250 -5.09 62.15 -3.42
C GLY A 250 -5.87 61.40 -4.50
N LEU A 251 -6.75 60.45 -4.12
CA LEU A 251 -7.87 60.05 -4.98
C LEU A 251 -8.99 61.09 -4.86
N THR A 252 -9.81 61.20 -5.91
CA THR A 252 -10.98 62.07 -5.96
C THR A 252 -12.21 61.27 -6.35
N ASP A 253 -13.38 61.71 -5.90
CA ASP A 253 -14.65 61.32 -6.50
C ASP A 253 -14.84 61.96 -7.89
N SER A 254 -15.93 61.59 -8.57
CA SER A 254 -16.29 62.08 -9.91
C SER A 254 -16.67 63.57 -9.97
N LYS A 255 -16.67 64.28 -8.84
CA LYS A 255 -16.80 65.74 -8.74
C LYS A 255 -15.48 66.44 -8.39
N GLY A 256 -14.40 65.68 -8.16
CA GLY A 256 -13.09 66.21 -7.78
C GLY A 256 -12.89 66.36 -6.27
N HIS A 257 -13.77 65.82 -5.42
CA HIS A 257 -13.62 65.90 -3.97
C HIS A 257 -12.64 64.83 -3.45
N THR A 258 -11.68 65.24 -2.64
CA THR A 258 -10.79 64.32 -1.89
C THR A 258 -11.36 64.01 -0.50
N ALA A 259 -10.73 63.12 0.26
CA ALA A 259 -11.16 62.84 1.63
C ALA A 259 -11.08 64.09 2.54
N LYS A 260 -10.10 64.97 2.32
CA LYS A 260 -10.01 66.27 3.01
C LYS A 260 -11.23 67.16 2.74
N TRP A 261 -11.83 67.12 1.56
CA TRP A 261 -13.08 67.86 1.28
C TRP A 261 -14.23 67.31 2.13
N TYR A 262 -14.39 65.99 2.19
CA TYR A 262 -15.41 65.34 3.01
C TYR A 262 -15.30 65.69 4.50
N ALA A 263 -14.08 65.74 5.04
CA ALA A 263 -13.84 66.16 6.43
C ALA A 263 -14.21 67.63 6.75
N HIS A 264 -14.31 68.51 5.74
CA HIS A 264 -14.71 69.91 5.92
C HIS A 264 -16.19 70.15 5.61
N ASN A 265 -16.76 69.38 4.70
CA ASN A 265 -18.10 69.59 4.14
C ASN A 265 -19.16 68.57 4.61
N SER A 266 -18.80 67.58 5.44
CA SER A 266 -19.77 66.64 6.01
C SER A 266 -20.76 67.33 6.96
N SER A 267 -22.03 66.96 6.84
CA SER A 267 -23.11 67.33 7.77
C SER A 267 -23.33 66.29 8.88
N TYR A 268 -22.53 65.22 8.92
CA TYR A 268 -22.60 64.20 9.98
C TYR A 268 -22.01 64.77 11.28
N GLY A 269 -22.67 64.55 12.42
CA GLY A 269 -22.38 65.27 13.66
C GLY A 269 -21.11 64.77 14.39
N GLY A 270 -20.22 65.70 14.76
CA GLY A 270 -19.03 65.39 15.57
C GLY A 270 -17.99 66.51 15.54
N ASP A 271 -16.92 66.37 16.34
CA ASP A 271 -15.71 67.18 16.17
C ASP A 271 -14.76 66.52 15.18
N TYR A 272 -14.48 67.21 14.08
CA TYR A 272 -13.61 66.76 12.99
C TYR A 272 -12.14 67.13 13.19
N SER A 273 -11.77 67.77 14.31
CA SER A 273 -10.41 68.30 14.52
C SER A 273 -9.31 67.25 14.34
N GLN A 274 -9.52 66.01 14.77
CA GLN A 274 -8.57 64.91 14.57
C GLN A 274 -8.49 64.49 13.09
N VAL A 275 -9.63 64.23 12.44
CA VAL A 275 -9.70 63.86 11.01
C VAL A 275 -9.10 64.93 10.09
N ARG A 276 -9.39 66.22 10.35
CA ARG A 276 -8.82 67.36 9.61
C ARG A 276 -7.32 67.54 9.86
N THR A 277 -6.82 67.10 11.01
CA THR A 277 -5.38 67.10 11.31
C THR A 277 -4.66 65.99 10.54
N LEU A 278 -5.20 64.77 10.51
CA LEU A 278 -4.68 63.66 9.71
C LEU A 278 -4.66 64.00 8.20
N LEU A 279 -5.77 64.55 7.68
CA LEU A 279 -5.92 64.92 6.27
C LEU A 279 -5.27 66.28 5.91
N LYS A 280 -4.58 66.95 6.84
CA LYS A 280 -3.97 68.26 6.59
C LYS A 280 -3.01 68.24 5.41
N ASN A 281 -2.22 67.17 5.30
CA ASN A 281 -1.16 66.97 4.32
C ASN A 281 -1.50 65.90 3.26
N GLU A 282 -2.79 65.65 2.98
CA GLU A 282 -3.24 64.71 1.92
C GLU A 282 -2.51 65.02 0.60
N GLY A 283 -1.76 64.03 0.08
CA GLY A 283 -0.89 64.19 -1.09
C GLY A 283 -1.02 63.06 -2.11
N ILE A 284 -0.14 63.04 -3.10
CA ILE A 284 -0.18 62.12 -4.26
C ILE A 284 0.64 60.82 -4.07
N GLY A 285 1.41 60.70 -2.98
CA GLY A 285 2.31 59.57 -2.73
C GLY A 285 1.62 58.37 -2.11
N ARG A 286 0.92 57.54 -2.91
CA ARG A 286 0.26 56.32 -2.46
C ARG A 286 1.23 55.13 -2.42
N ILE A 287 1.11 54.28 -1.39
CA ILE A 287 1.65 52.92 -1.41
C ILE A 287 0.59 51.95 -1.98
N PRO A 288 0.97 50.83 -2.64
CA PRO A 288 0.01 49.83 -3.07
C PRO A 288 -0.72 49.20 -1.86
N PRO A 289 -2.00 48.81 -1.99
CA PRO A 289 -2.71 48.03 -0.98
C PRO A 289 -1.97 46.72 -0.62
N PRO A 290 -2.18 46.17 0.59
CA PRO A 290 -1.67 44.85 0.93
C PRO A 290 -2.21 43.79 -0.05
N LEU A 291 -1.35 42.87 -0.50
CA LEU A 291 -1.75 41.76 -1.37
C LEU A 291 -2.84 40.91 -0.71
N ASN A 292 -3.79 40.42 -1.50
CA ASN A 292 -4.87 39.57 -1.01
C ASN A 292 -4.28 38.26 -0.42
N PRO A 293 -4.69 37.82 0.79
CA PRO A 293 -4.28 36.53 1.35
C PRO A 293 -4.41 35.35 0.38
N ALA A 294 -5.43 35.33 -0.48
CA ALA A 294 -5.61 34.31 -1.52
C ALA A 294 -4.54 34.37 -2.63
N GLU A 295 -4.05 35.57 -2.99
CA GLU A 295 -2.93 35.76 -3.92
C GLU A 295 -1.60 35.33 -3.28
N VAL A 296 -1.39 35.67 -2.00
CA VAL A 296 -0.23 35.21 -1.23
C VAL A 296 -0.22 33.68 -1.09
N LEU A 297 -1.39 33.06 -0.88
CA LEU A 297 -1.54 31.61 -0.83
C LEU A 297 -1.28 30.96 -2.19
N LYS A 298 -1.73 31.59 -3.29
CA LYS A 298 -1.43 31.13 -4.66
C LYS A 298 0.06 31.19 -4.96
N LEU A 299 0.70 32.33 -4.70
CA LEU A 299 2.16 32.50 -4.86
C LEU A 299 2.94 31.49 -4.00
N ARG A 300 2.49 31.19 -2.78
CA ARG A 300 3.08 30.11 -1.95
C ARG A 300 2.93 28.72 -2.56
N LYS A 301 1.78 28.38 -3.18
CA LYS A 301 1.61 27.11 -3.90
C LYS A 301 2.54 27.03 -5.11
N ASP A 302 2.62 28.11 -5.89
CA ASP A 302 3.45 28.16 -7.10
C ASP A 302 4.94 28.01 -6.76
N VAL A 303 5.41 28.69 -5.70
CA VAL A 303 6.77 28.49 -5.13
C VAL A 303 6.97 27.08 -4.58
N GLY A 304 5.97 26.50 -3.91
CA GLY A 304 6.02 25.13 -3.40
C GLY A 304 6.18 24.09 -4.51
N LYS A 305 5.45 24.24 -5.62
CA LYS A 305 5.57 23.39 -6.81
C LYS A 305 6.95 23.53 -7.47
N LEU A 306 7.45 24.75 -7.62
CA LEU A 306 8.80 24.98 -8.15
C LEU A 306 9.89 24.37 -7.24
N ALA A 307 9.68 24.32 -5.93
CA ALA A 307 10.60 23.68 -5.00
C ALA A 307 10.62 22.14 -5.15
N THR A 308 9.46 21.48 -5.28
CA THR A 308 9.40 20.02 -5.48
C THR A 308 9.93 19.58 -6.83
N GLU A 309 9.70 20.36 -7.90
CA GLU A 309 10.32 20.15 -9.21
C GLU A 309 11.86 20.25 -9.12
N ASN A 310 12.39 21.21 -8.35
CA ASN A 310 13.83 21.41 -8.17
C ASN A 310 14.49 20.25 -7.39
N GLU A 311 13.87 19.74 -6.31
CA GLU A 311 14.36 18.54 -5.61
C GLU A 311 14.26 17.28 -6.47
N SER A 312 13.21 17.13 -7.30
CA SER A 312 13.12 16.03 -8.26
C SER A 312 14.28 16.04 -9.27
N LEU A 313 14.65 17.23 -9.77
CA LEU A 313 15.79 17.43 -10.66
C LEU A 313 17.14 17.14 -9.97
N LYS A 314 17.32 17.57 -8.71
CA LYS A 314 18.52 17.23 -7.91
C LYS A 314 18.66 15.73 -7.69
N ASN A 315 17.57 15.04 -7.36
CA ASN A 315 17.59 13.59 -7.16
C ASN A 315 17.95 12.83 -8.44
N LYS A 316 17.37 13.23 -9.58
CA LYS A 316 17.77 12.70 -10.91
C LYS A 316 19.24 12.97 -11.24
N LEU A 317 19.75 14.17 -10.94
CA LEU A 317 21.16 14.51 -11.12
C LEU A 317 22.08 13.67 -10.21
N SER A 318 21.67 13.42 -8.98
CA SER A 318 22.39 12.55 -8.03
C SER A 318 22.48 11.11 -8.55
N GLN A 319 21.35 10.55 -9.00
CA GLN A 319 21.29 9.20 -9.58
C GLN A 319 22.17 9.07 -10.83
N LEU A 320 22.07 10.02 -11.78
CA LEU A 320 22.93 10.07 -12.97
C LEU A 320 24.42 10.13 -12.63
N ASN A 321 24.82 10.86 -11.59
CA ASN A 321 26.20 10.90 -11.13
C ASN A 321 26.65 9.55 -10.52
N GLN A 322 25.77 8.84 -9.83
CA GLN A 322 26.06 7.48 -9.32
C GLN A 322 26.20 6.47 -10.46
N GLU A 323 25.31 6.51 -11.46
CA GLU A 323 25.38 5.66 -12.66
C GLU A 323 26.66 5.92 -13.46
N VAL A 324 27.03 7.18 -13.69
CA VAL A 324 28.31 7.56 -14.34
C VAL A 324 29.53 7.11 -13.52
N SER A 325 29.45 7.10 -12.19
CA SER A 325 30.52 6.58 -11.33
C SER A 325 30.66 5.05 -11.45
N SER A 326 29.54 4.32 -11.44
CA SER A 326 29.47 2.87 -11.66
C SER A 326 30.03 2.47 -13.03
N LEU A 327 29.59 3.13 -14.10
CA LEU A 327 30.07 2.88 -15.46
C LEU A 327 31.59 3.15 -15.61
N LYS A 328 32.14 4.16 -14.92
CA LYS A 328 33.60 4.39 -14.87
C LYS A 328 34.35 3.24 -14.18
N GLN A 329 33.81 2.69 -13.08
CA GLN A 329 34.41 1.53 -12.42
C GLN A 329 34.34 0.27 -13.29
N GLN A 330 33.21 0.04 -13.97
CA GLN A 330 33.06 -1.07 -14.92
C GLN A 330 34.03 -0.96 -16.09
N LEU A 331 34.17 0.22 -16.70
CA LEU A 331 35.15 0.47 -17.76
C LEU A 331 36.59 0.27 -17.27
N GLN A 332 36.92 0.73 -16.06
CA GLN A 332 38.26 0.52 -15.49
C GLN A 332 38.56 -0.97 -15.21
N LYS A 333 37.55 -1.76 -14.85
CA LYS A 333 37.66 -3.22 -14.72
C LYS A 333 37.86 -3.89 -16.08
N ALA A 334 37.03 -3.57 -17.07
CA ALA A 334 37.12 -4.11 -18.42
C ALA A 334 38.46 -3.79 -19.11
N ASN A 335 39.03 -2.61 -18.88
CA ASN A 335 40.37 -2.27 -19.37
C ASN A 335 41.44 -3.18 -18.77
N LYS A 336 41.44 -3.38 -17.44
CA LYS A 336 42.38 -4.31 -16.79
C LYS A 336 42.22 -5.76 -17.25
N GLU A 337 40.99 -6.18 -17.55
CA GLU A 337 40.72 -7.52 -18.09
C GLU A 337 41.26 -7.65 -19.53
N ASN A 338 41.15 -6.61 -20.36
CA ASN A 338 41.82 -6.54 -21.66
C ASN A 338 43.36 -6.54 -21.53
N ASP A 339 43.93 -5.78 -20.60
CA ASP A 339 45.38 -5.73 -20.38
C ASP A 339 45.95 -7.13 -20.06
N ILE A 340 45.29 -7.85 -19.14
CA ILE A 340 45.63 -9.23 -18.75
C ILE A 340 45.47 -10.20 -19.94
N LEU A 341 44.39 -10.07 -20.72
CA LEU A 341 44.21 -10.89 -21.93
C LEU A 341 45.30 -10.62 -22.97
N HIS A 342 45.73 -9.36 -23.11
CA HIS A 342 46.81 -8.99 -24.04
C HIS A 342 48.15 -9.63 -23.64
N GLU A 343 48.49 -9.60 -22.34
CA GLU A 343 49.68 -10.26 -21.80
C GLU A 343 49.62 -11.79 -21.98
N GLN A 344 48.46 -12.40 -21.77
CA GLN A 344 48.24 -13.84 -22.02
C GLN A 344 48.36 -14.21 -23.51
N PHE A 345 47.91 -13.35 -24.43
CA PHE A 345 48.08 -13.57 -25.86
C PHE A 345 49.56 -13.44 -26.29
N GLU A 346 50.31 -12.51 -25.71
CA GLU A 346 51.76 -12.43 -25.93
C GLU A 346 52.50 -13.65 -25.39
N ASP A 347 52.22 -14.08 -24.16
CA ASP A 347 52.85 -15.26 -23.56
C ASP A 347 52.53 -16.53 -24.33
N LYS A 348 51.29 -16.65 -24.83
CA LYS A 348 50.94 -17.76 -25.72
C LYS A 348 51.69 -17.69 -27.04
N GLY A 349 51.84 -16.51 -27.64
CA GLY A 349 52.69 -16.31 -28.82
C GLY A 349 54.16 -16.69 -28.58
N ARG A 350 54.70 -16.37 -27.39
CA ARG A 350 56.05 -16.80 -26.95
C ARG A 350 56.14 -18.33 -26.83
N GLN A 351 55.15 -18.99 -26.23
CA GLN A 351 55.09 -20.45 -26.11
C GLN A 351 54.94 -21.15 -27.48
N ASP A 352 54.02 -20.69 -28.33
CA ASP A 352 53.77 -21.28 -29.64
C ASP A 352 54.99 -21.12 -30.57
N ASN A 353 55.68 -19.97 -30.56
CA ASN A 353 56.98 -19.80 -31.25
C ASN A 353 58.05 -20.76 -30.71
N THR A 354 58.20 -20.87 -29.39
CA THR A 354 59.17 -21.80 -28.77
C THR A 354 58.91 -23.25 -29.17
N ARG A 355 57.62 -23.61 -29.36
CA ARG A 355 57.21 -24.93 -29.83
C ARG A 355 57.44 -25.13 -31.34
N ILE A 356 57.30 -24.09 -32.15
CA ILE A 356 57.68 -24.09 -33.57
C ILE A 356 59.19 -24.29 -33.72
N ASP A 357 60.02 -23.63 -32.91
CA ASP A 357 61.47 -23.82 -32.91
C ASP A 357 61.87 -25.26 -32.52
N GLN A 358 61.25 -25.81 -31.48
CA GLN A 358 61.44 -27.22 -31.08
C GLN A 358 61.08 -28.20 -32.21
N LEU A 359 59.89 -28.06 -32.80
CA LEU A 359 59.45 -28.90 -33.92
C LEU A 359 60.34 -28.73 -35.16
N THR A 360 60.87 -27.53 -35.41
CA THR A 360 61.81 -27.25 -36.50
C THR A 360 63.16 -27.95 -36.27
N ALA A 361 63.63 -28.00 -35.02
CA ALA A 361 64.82 -28.75 -34.64
C ALA A 361 64.60 -30.27 -34.75
N GLU A 362 63.44 -30.79 -34.32
CA GLU A 362 63.09 -32.21 -34.48
C GLU A 362 63.00 -32.61 -35.97
N VAL A 363 62.32 -31.83 -36.81
CA VAL A 363 62.24 -32.06 -38.27
C VAL A 363 63.64 -32.02 -38.91
N SER A 364 64.53 -31.13 -38.45
CA SER A 364 65.91 -31.07 -38.93
C SER A 364 66.72 -32.32 -38.52
N SER A 365 66.54 -32.80 -37.29
CA SER A 365 67.16 -34.03 -36.78
C SER A 365 66.66 -35.28 -37.52
N LEU A 366 65.34 -35.42 -37.69
CA LEU A 366 64.71 -36.51 -38.44
C LEU A 366 65.15 -36.51 -39.91
N LYS A 367 65.32 -35.33 -40.52
CA LYS A 367 65.87 -35.21 -41.87
C LYS A 367 67.32 -35.71 -41.93
N GLN A 368 68.16 -35.34 -40.97
CA GLN A 368 69.54 -35.84 -40.89
C GLN A 368 69.60 -37.36 -40.68
N GLN A 369 68.70 -37.93 -39.88
CA GLN A 369 68.57 -39.39 -39.71
C GLN A 369 68.15 -40.08 -41.03
N LEU A 370 67.21 -39.49 -41.77
CA LEU A 370 66.79 -39.98 -43.08
C LEU A 370 67.92 -39.92 -44.11
N ASP A 371 68.66 -38.81 -44.19
CA ASP A 371 69.82 -38.65 -45.07
C ASP A 371 70.93 -39.66 -44.73
N ASN A 372 71.15 -39.96 -43.45
CA ASN A 372 72.06 -41.01 -43.00
C ASN A 372 71.58 -42.41 -43.47
N ALA A 373 70.31 -42.75 -43.22
CA ALA A 373 69.73 -44.04 -43.64
C ALA A 373 69.74 -44.23 -45.17
N ILE A 374 69.54 -43.16 -45.95
CA ILE A 374 69.70 -43.17 -47.41
C ILE A 374 71.15 -43.47 -47.81
N ASN A 375 72.14 -42.94 -47.09
CA ASN A 375 73.55 -43.20 -47.39
C ASN A 375 74.00 -44.60 -46.93
N GLU A 376 73.43 -45.16 -45.86
CA GLU A 376 73.61 -46.57 -45.49
C GLU A 376 72.94 -47.51 -46.51
N SER A 377 71.74 -47.16 -46.99
CA SER A 377 71.08 -47.90 -48.07
C SER A 377 71.91 -47.94 -49.37
N LYS A 378 72.58 -46.83 -49.74
CA LYS A 378 73.54 -46.81 -50.86
C LYS A 378 74.74 -47.74 -50.61
N ARG A 379 75.35 -47.70 -49.42
CA ARG A 379 76.46 -48.62 -49.05
C ARG A 379 76.03 -50.09 -49.11
N HIS A 380 74.80 -50.41 -48.68
CA HIS A 380 74.25 -51.75 -48.83
C HIS A 380 73.99 -52.13 -50.29
N ALA A 381 73.62 -51.20 -51.16
CA ALA A 381 73.49 -51.45 -52.60
C ALA A 381 74.86 -51.71 -53.27
N GLU A 382 75.88 -50.91 -52.93
CA GLU A 382 77.27 -51.12 -53.37
C GLU A 382 77.82 -52.47 -52.89
N MET A 383 77.64 -52.79 -51.60
CA MET A 383 78.03 -54.07 -51.00
C MET A 383 77.30 -55.26 -51.65
N ASN A 384 76.03 -55.13 -52.00
CA ASN A 384 75.27 -56.16 -52.70
C ASN A 384 75.78 -56.39 -54.14
N GLU A 385 76.17 -55.34 -54.84
CA GLU A 385 76.75 -55.46 -56.19
C GLU A 385 78.17 -56.06 -56.15
N ASP A 386 78.95 -55.81 -55.10
CA ASP A 386 80.23 -56.51 -54.88
C ASP A 386 80.05 -57.98 -54.44
N LEU A 387 79.06 -58.27 -53.59
CA LEU A 387 78.63 -59.65 -53.29
C LEU A 387 78.19 -60.41 -54.55
N ARG A 388 77.51 -59.72 -55.47
CA ARG A 388 77.11 -60.26 -56.77
C ARG A 388 78.31 -60.53 -57.68
N LYS A 389 79.28 -59.62 -57.78
CA LYS A 389 80.55 -59.87 -58.49
C LYS A 389 81.30 -61.06 -57.90
N ALA A 390 81.37 -61.17 -56.57
CA ALA A 390 81.98 -62.32 -55.89
C ALA A 390 81.20 -63.62 -56.14
N SER A 391 79.87 -63.57 -56.23
CA SER A 391 79.02 -64.70 -56.60
C SER A 391 79.23 -65.13 -58.06
N ASP A 392 79.35 -64.18 -58.99
CA ASP A 392 79.68 -64.44 -60.40
C ASP A 392 81.10 -65.01 -60.57
N GLN A 393 82.09 -64.52 -59.79
CA GLN A 393 83.44 -65.09 -59.71
C GLN A 393 83.43 -66.52 -59.14
N ASN A 394 82.69 -66.77 -58.05
CA ASN A 394 82.52 -68.10 -57.49
C ASN A 394 81.83 -69.06 -58.48
N ARG A 395 80.83 -68.58 -59.25
CA ARG A 395 80.21 -69.37 -60.33
C ARG A 395 81.20 -69.68 -61.45
N ALA A 396 82.07 -68.75 -61.82
CA ALA A 396 83.15 -69.01 -62.78
C ALA A 396 84.16 -70.03 -62.25
N LEU A 397 84.55 -69.94 -60.98
CA LEU A 397 85.44 -70.90 -60.32
C LEU A 397 84.81 -72.31 -60.21
N ILE A 398 83.52 -72.39 -59.86
CA ILE A 398 82.75 -73.64 -59.85
C ILE A 398 82.68 -74.24 -61.27
N ASN A 399 82.47 -73.43 -62.30
CA ASN A 399 82.49 -73.91 -63.69
C ASN A 399 83.87 -74.46 -64.08
N ALA A 400 84.96 -73.78 -63.71
CA ALA A 400 86.33 -74.24 -63.95
C ALA A 400 86.61 -75.58 -63.24
N LEU A 401 86.28 -75.67 -61.95
CA LEU A 401 86.38 -76.91 -61.16
C LEU A 401 85.47 -78.02 -61.69
N THR A 402 84.34 -77.68 -62.32
CA THR A 402 83.43 -78.66 -62.95
C THR A 402 84.01 -79.19 -64.26
N THR A 403 84.69 -78.35 -65.06
CA THR A 403 85.43 -78.82 -66.24
C THR A 403 86.69 -79.63 -65.86
N GLU A 404 87.42 -79.25 -64.82
CA GLU A 404 88.54 -80.03 -64.28
C GLU A 404 88.05 -81.38 -63.72
N LYS A 405 86.94 -81.38 -62.96
CA LYS A 405 86.27 -82.60 -62.53
C LYS A 405 85.86 -83.48 -63.72
N ALA A 406 85.37 -82.90 -64.82
CA ALA A 406 85.02 -83.67 -66.01
C ALA A 406 86.24 -84.34 -66.65
N THR A 407 87.37 -83.64 -66.81
CA THR A 407 88.60 -84.23 -67.35
C THR A 407 89.20 -85.29 -66.40
N LEU A 408 89.12 -85.08 -65.08
CA LEU A 408 89.49 -86.09 -64.09
C LEU A 408 88.54 -87.30 -64.10
N GLN A 409 87.24 -87.12 -64.34
CA GLN A 409 86.29 -88.22 -64.50
C GLN A 409 86.51 -89.01 -65.81
N GLU A 410 87.01 -88.38 -66.87
CA GLU A 410 87.42 -89.06 -68.11
C GLU A 410 88.74 -89.84 -67.93
N GLN A 411 89.72 -89.29 -67.21
CA GLN A 411 90.90 -90.04 -66.79
C GLN A 411 90.54 -91.22 -65.87
N LEU A 412 89.59 -91.02 -64.95
CA LEU A 412 89.09 -92.05 -64.06
C LEU A 412 88.30 -93.13 -64.82
N SER A 413 87.47 -92.79 -65.81
CA SER A 413 86.76 -93.80 -66.60
C SER A 413 87.72 -94.65 -67.42
N LYS A 414 88.74 -94.04 -68.03
CA LYS A 414 89.79 -94.73 -68.79
C LYS A 414 90.57 -95.74 -67.94
N THR A 415 91.05 -95.30 -66.77
CA THR A 415 91.73 -96.17 -65.80
C THR A 415 90.81 -97.22 -65.17
N THR A 416 89.53 -96.91 -64.97
CA THR A 416 88.51 -97.88 -64.54
C THR A 416 88.27 -98.98 -65.58
N GLU A 417 88.28 -98.65 -66.88
CA GLU A 417 88.08 -99.65 -67.94
C GLU A 417 89.28 -100.58 -68.10
N ASP A 418 90.50 -100.07 -67.86
CA ASP A 418 91.71 -100.90 -67.78
C ASP A 418 91.69 -101.82 -66.55
N LEU A 419 91.26 -101.31 -65.38
CA LEU A 419 91.04 -102.10 -64.16
C LEU A 419 89.93 -103.15 -64.31
N LYS A 420 88.86 -102.88 -65.06
CA LYS A 420 87.80 -103.86 -65.33
C LYS A 420 88.32 -105.09 -66.08
N ARG A 421 89.30 -104.96 -66.97
CA ARG A 421 89.90 -106.12 -67.65
C ARG A 421 90.61 -107.02 -66.65
N ALA A 422 91.44 -106.45 -65.77
CA ALA A 422 92.10 -107.20 -64.70
C ALA A 422 91.10 -107.83 -63.70
N LEU A 423 90.01 -107.12 -63.38
CA LEU A 423 88.98 -107.63 -62.47
C LEU A 423 88.10 -108.74 -63.09
N ALA A 424 88.01 -108.81 -64.42
CA ALA A 424 87.30 -109.91 -65.10
C ALA A 424 88.03 -111.25 -64.89
N ASP A 425 89.35 -111.26 -65.06
CA ASP A 425 90.20 -112.44 -64.81
C ASP A 425 90.12 -112.88 -63.33
N GLN A 426 90.10 -111.92 -62.40
CA GLN A 426 90.04 -112.21 -60.97
C GLN A 426 88.64 -112.68 -60.51
N LYS A 427 87.55 -112.20 -61.12
CA LYS A 427 86.18 -112.64 -60.77
C LYS A 427 85.87 -114.09 -61.15
N ALA A 428 86.65 -114.70 -62.04
CA ALA A 428 86.58 -116.13 -62.31
C ALA A 428 86.95 -117.00 -61.08
N GLN A 429 87.68 -116.47 -60.10
CA GLN A 429 88.11 -117.21 -58.91
C GLN A 429 87.12 -117.10 -57.73
N ASN A 430 86.55 -115.91 -57.47
CA ASN A 430 85.79 -115.65 -56.23
C ASN A 430 84.33 -116.16 -56.23
N LEU A 431 83.76 -116.55 -57.37
CA LEU A 431 82.37 -117.06 -57.44
C LEU A 431 82.16 -118.37 -56.66
N ALA A 432 83.23 -119.02 -56.21
CA ALA A 432 83.21 -120.27 -55.46
C ALA A 432 82.89 -120.14 -53.95
N LEU A 433 82.91 -118.93 -53.35
CA LEU A 433 83.05 -118.80 -51.89
C LEU A 433 81.89 -118.14 -51.10
N GLU A 434 81.20 -117.11 -51.61
CA GLU A 434 80.38 -116.22 -50.75
C GLU A 434 78.92 -116.67 -50.50
N LYS A 435 78.63 -117.97 -50.46
CA LYS A 435 77.25 -118.50 -50.49
C LYS A 435 76.55 -118.69 -49.11
N GLU A 436 77.12 -118.18 -48.02
CA GLU A 436 76.96 -118.83 -46.70
C GLU A 436 76.46 -117.97 -45.51
N VAL A 437 76.44 -116.62 -45.55
CA VAL A 437 76.51 -115.81 -44.30
C VAL A 437 75.27 -114.93 -43.95
N THR A 438 74.30 -114.72 -44.84
CA THR A 438 73.33 -113.59 -44.72
C THR A 438 72.01 -113.89 -43.95
N GLN A 439 71.98 -113.95 -42.60
CA GLN A 439 70.75 -114.38 -41.88
C GLN A 439 70.17 -113.57 -40.66
N LEU A 440 70.82 -112.58 -40.00
CA LEU A 440 70.39 -112.14 -38.63
C LEU A 440 70.23 -110.62 -38.29
N ARG A 441 68.97 -110.21 -37.98
CA ARG A 441 68.32 -109.20 -37.05
C ARG A 441 68.98 -107.86 -36.59
N THR A 442 68.32 -106.73 -36.20
CA THR A 442 66.92 -106.24 -35.86
C THR A 442 66.45 -106.11 -34.37
N GLU A 443 65.43 -105.25 -34.09
CA GLU A 443 64.74 -104.90 -32.78
C GLU A 443 65.49 -103.95 -31.76
N SER A 444 64.95 -103.23 -30.73
CA SER A 444 63.62 -102.72 -30.20
C SER A 444 63.83 -101.86 -28.87
N HIS A 445 62.93 -101.16 -28.11
CA HIS A 445 61.59 -100.46 -28.27
C HIS A 445 61.06 -99.83 -26.90
N ASP A 446 60.69 -98.52 -26.86
CA ASP A 446 59.63 -97.80 -26.04
C ASP A 446 59.58 -97.41 -24.50
N MET A 447 58.93 -96.23 -24.24
CA MET A 447 57.85 -95.82 -23.26
C MET A 447 57.95 -95.32 -21.76
N LYS A 448 57.08 -94.30 -21.46
CA LYS A 448 56.27 -93.95 -20.22
C LYS A 448 56.95 -93.36 -18.93
N ASP A 449 56.30 -92.69 -17.95
CA ASP A 449 54.92 -92.74 -17.39
C ASP A 449 54.46 -91.49 -16.54
N LEU A 450 53.22 -91.54 -15.98
CA LEU A 450 52.70 -90.99 -14.70
C LEU A 450 52.06 -89.58 -14.54
N ARG A 451 50.80 -89.57 -14.03
CA ARG A 451 50.08 -88.45 -13.37
C ARG A 451 50.18 -88.59 -11.84
N ARG A 452 50.28 -87.50 -11.05
CA ARG A 452 49.90 -87.56 -9.61
C ARG A 452 49.74 -86.20 -8.89
N ARG A 453 48.66 -86.10 -8.10
CA ARG A 453 48.39 -85.15 -6.98
C ARG A 453 48.22 -83.66 -7.31
N LEU A 454 47.52 -82.87 -6.48
CA LEU A 454 46.32 -83.12 -5.64
C LEU A 454 45.80 -81.73 -5.18
N GLU A 455 44.49 -81.56 -5.05
CA GLU A 455 43.90 -80.45 -4.29
C GLU A 455 43.90 -80.79 -2.80
N GLU A 456 44.47 -79.95 -1.93
CA GLU A 456 44.13 -79.85 -0.50
C GLU A 456 44.92 -78.71 0.16
N VAL A 457 44.54 -78.36 1.39
CA VAL A 457 45.07 -77.26 2.23
C VAL A 457 44.65 -75.85 1.76
N GLU A 458 43.86 -75.07 2.49
CA GLU A 458 42.89 -75.34 3.57
C GLU A 458 42.13 -74.04 3.90
N GLU A 459 41.11 -74.10 4.78
CA GLU A 459 40.62 -73.07 5.72
C GLU A 459 40.61 -71.56 5.33
N GLU A 460 39.54 -70.77 5.53
CA GLU A 460 38.33 -70.98 6.34
C GLU A 460 37.09 -70.40 5.61
N LYS A 461 35.90 -71.01 5.60
CA LYS A 461 35.19 -71.85 6.58
C LYS A 461 34.69 -71.09 7.83
N LYS A 462 33.73 -70.19 7.61
CA LYS A 462 32.41 -70.24 8.30
C LYS A 462 31.38 -69.41 7.52
N VAL A 463 30.23 -69.94 7.10
CA VAL A 463 29.10 -70.47 7.91
C VAL A 463 28.50 -69.29 8.70
N LEU A 464 27.33 -68.76 8.35
CA LEU A 464 26.05 -69.49 8.21
C LEU A 464 25.13 -69.00 7.07
N LEU A 465 24.37 -69.97 6.52
CA LEU A 465 22.94 -69.93 6.18
C LEU A 465 22.37 -68.60 5.61
N GLN A 466 21.93 -68.50 4.34
CA GLN A 466 21.29 -69.49 3.47
C GLN A 466 19.98 -70.05 4.08
N ASN A 467 18.84 -69.53 3.56
CA ASN A 467 17.51 -70.14 3.39
C ASN A 467 16.34 -69.38 4.07
N LEU A 468 15.09 -69.37 3.56
CA LEU A 468 14.52 -69.58 2.21
C LEU A 468 13.00 -69.29 2.32
N ALA A 469 12.34 -68.83 1.24
CA ALA A 469 10.90 -68.97 0.96
C ALA A 469 9.81 -68.39 1.91
N ALA A 470 9.24 -67.27 1.45
CA ALA A 470 7.80 -67.11 1.11
C ALA A 470 6.74 -66.69 2.17
N VAL A 471 5.62 -66.20 1.60
CA VAL A 471 4.28 -65.91 2.17
C VAL A 471 4.10 -64.62 3.00
N GLY A 472 3.49 -63.61 2.37
CA GLY A 472 2.16 -63.13 2.82
C GLY A 472 2.02 -61.82 3.61
N GLY A 473 1.83 -60.71 2.89
CA GLY A 473 0.63 -59.87 3.08
C GLY A 473 0.70 -58.58 3.93
N ARG A 474 -0.24 -57.68 3.56
CA ARG A 474 -0.75 -56.47 4.27
C ARG A 474 0.15 -55.22 4.40
N LEU A 475 -0.52 -54.07 4.24
CA LEU A 475 -0.07 -52.76 4.73
C LEU A 475 0.08 -52.81 6.27
N PRO A 476 0.97 -51.98 6.83
CA PRO A 476 0.46 -50.85 7.63
C PRO A 476 1.37 -49.59 7.56
N PRO A 477 0.96 -48.47 8.18
CA PRO A 477 -0.40 -47.93 8.31
C PRO A 477 -0.51 -46.52 7.67
N ALA A 478 -1.72 -45.96 7.65
CA ALA A 478 -1.87 -44.51 7.51
C ALA A 478 -1.30 -43.81 8.76
N ARG A 479 -0.72 -42.62 8.59
CA ARG A 479 -0.56 -41.64 9.69
C ARG A 479 -1.80 -40.76 9.72
N GLU A 480 -2.24 -40.40 10.92
CA GLU A 480 -3.54 -39.79 11.18
C GLU A 480 -3.62 -38.34 10.67
N ASP A 481 -4.15 -38.20 9.45
CA ASP A 481 -5.18 -37.22 9.06
C ASP A 481 -5.18 -35.86 9.79
N SER A 482 -4.23 -34.99 9.45
CA SER A 482 -4.27 -33.56 9.80
C SER A 482 -3.65 -32.70 8.69
N SER A 483 -4.22 -32.79 7.48
CA SER A 483 -4.00 -31.83 6.39
C SER A 483 -4.98 -30.66 6.46
N LEU A 484 -4.61 -29.52 5.88
CA LEU A 484 -5.49 -28.35 5.76
C LEU A 484 -6.85 -28.69 5.12
N ILE A 485 -6.84 -29.53 4.07
CA ILE A 485 -8.06 -29.98 3.38
C ILE A 485 -8.93 -30.83 4.32
N SER A 486 -8.35 -31.75 5.11
CA SER A 486 -9.12 -32.52 6.09
C SER A 486 -9.71 -31.66 7.21
N SER A 487 -9.03 -30.61 7.67
CA SER A 487 -9.58 -29.67 8.66
C SER A 487 -10.72 -28.82 8.06
N ALA A 488 -10.57 -28.35 6.81
CA ALA A 488 -11.62 -27.65 6.06
C ALA A 488 -12.80 -28.54 5.61
N ILE A 489 -12.63 -29.87 5.70
CA ILE A 489 -13.71 -30.85 5.55
C ILE A 489 -14.48 -31.01 6.87
N GLN A 490 -13.79 -30.91 8.02
CA GLN A 490 -14.35 -31.13 9.35
C GLN A 490 -14.93 -29.86 10.00
N GLY A 491 -14.44 -28.68 9.64
CA GLY A 491 -14.79 -27.40 10.28
C GLY A 491 -13.88 -27.01 11.46
N ASP A 492 -12.76 -27.72 11.63
CA ASP A 492 -11.79 -27.48 12.70
C ASP A 492 -10.93 -26.25 12.38
N LEU A 493 -11.33 -25.09 12.90
CA LEU A 493 -10.62 -23.82 12.74
C LEU A 493 -9.24 -23.81 13.43
N ASP A 494 -9.06 -24.51 14.54
CA ASP A 494 -7.83 -24.47 15.34
C ASP A 494 -6.72 -25.34 14.73
N THR A 495 -7.05 -26.45 14.05
CA THR A 495 -6.12 -27.20 13.19
C THR A 495 -5.94 -26.54 11.83
N LEU A 496 -6.96 -25.86 11.30
CA LEU A 496 -6.85 -25.12 10.04
C LEU A 496 -5.91 -23.92 10.15
N ARG A 497 -6.00 -23.13 11.23
CA ARG A 497 -5.07 -22.02 11.54
C ARG A 497 -3.60 -22.47 11.61
N ARG A 498 -3.35 -23.71 12.05
CA ARG A 498 -1.99 -24.29 12.15
C ARG A 498 -1.40 -24.80 10.84
N HIS A 499 -2.18 -24.88 9.76
CA HIS A 499 -1.76 -25.46 8.48
C HIS A 499 -2.03 -24.54 7.28
N LEU A 500 -2.13 -23.23 7.50
CA LEU A 500 -2.34 -22.23 6.43
C LEU A 500 -1.17 -22.15 5.43
N ASP A 501 0.00 -22.71 5.76
CA ASP A 501 1.13 -22.94 4.87
C ASP A 501 0.80 -23.90 3.71
N GLN A 502 -0.22 -24.76 3.88
CA GLN A 502 -0.68 -25.72 2.88
C GLN A 502 -1.74 -25.12 1.93
N ALA A 503 -2.06 -23.82 2.04
CA ALA A 503 -3.09 -23.18 1.22
C ALA A 503 -2.76 -23.25 -0.29
N GLY A 504 -3.78 -23.52 -1.10
CA GLY A 504 -3.66 -23.71 -2.54
C GLY A 504 -3.25 -25.13 -2.95
N GLN A 505 -2.93 -26.02 -2.00
CA GLN A 505 -2.82 -27.45 -2.28
C GLN A 505 -4.17 -28.02 -2.75
N LYS A 506 -4.10 -29.06 -3.58
CA LYS A 506 -5.26 -29.70 -4.22
C LYS A 506 -5.27 -31.19 -3.94
N ASP A 507 -6.47 -31.72 -3.69
CA ASP A 507 -6.69 -33.16 -3.57
C ASP A 507 -6.62 -33.89 -4.93
N SER A 508 -6.82 -35.21 -4.92
CA SER A 508 -6.81 -36.04 -6.14
C SER A 508 -7.96 -35.77 -7.13
N SER A 509 -8.92 -34.91 -6.77
CA SER A 509 -9.97 -34.38 -7.66
C SER A 509 -9.71 -32.94 -8.13
N GLY A 510 -8.61 -32.34 -7.66
CA GLY A 510 -8.22 -30.96 -7.94
C GLY A 510 -8.84 -29.92 -7.00
N MET A 511 -9.60 -30.31 -5.97
CA MET A 511 -10.28 -29.38 -5.07
C MET A 511 -9.33 -28.89 -3.96
N THR A 512 -9.44 -27.60 -3.62
CA THR A 512 -8.69 -26.97 -2.52
C THR A 512 -9.50 -26.98 -1.22
N ALA A 513 -8.89 -26.58 -0.10
CA ALA A 513 -9.54 -26.56 1.21
C ALA A 513 -10.77 -25.62 1.24
N LEU A 514 -10.68 -24.45 0.59
CA LEU A 514 -11.77 -23.49 0.42
C LEU A 514 -12.94 -24.07 -0.36
N MET A 515 -12.70 -24.87 -1.39
CA MET A 515 -13.75 -25.51 -2.19
C MET A 515 -14.52 -26.55 -1.36
N HIS A 516 -13.81 -27.34 -0.55
CA HIS A 516 -14.43 -28.27 0.39
C HIS A 516 -15.29 -27.54 1.43
N ALA A 517 -14.76 -26.50 2.09
CA ALA A 517 -15.50 -25.68 3.05
C ALA A 517 -16.73 -25.01 2.42
N ALA A 518 -16.59 -24.44 1.22
CA ALA A 518 -17.66 -23.80 0.47
C ALA A 518 -18.75 -24.80 0.04
N SER A 519 -18.39 -26.03 -0.35
CA SER A 519 -19.36 -27.10 -0.66
C SER A 519 -20.15 -27.56 0.57
N ARG A 520 -19.61 -27.34 1.78
CA ARG A 520 -20.15 -27.77 3.08
C ARG A 520 -20.86 -26.66 3.86
N GLY A 521 -20.81 -25.41 3.38
CA GLY A 521 -21.44 -24.27 4.05
C GLY A 521 -20.68 -23.78 5.29
N GLN A 522 -19.38 -24.06 5.40
CA GLN A 522 -18.57 -23.69 6.56
C GLN A 522 -18.12 -22.22 6.47
N THR A 523 -19.06 -21.29 6.73
CA THR A 523 -18.88 -19.84 6.54
C THR A 523 -17.57 -19.29 7.11
N GLU A 524 -17.19 -19.68 8.34
CA GLU A 524 -16.00 -19.14 9.00
C GLU A 524 -14.68 -19.70 8.41
N VAL A 525 -14.66 -20.97 8.00
CA VAL A 525 -13.53 -21.52 7.23
C VAL A 525 -13.43 -20.85 5.87
N VAL A 526 -14.56 -20.53 5.23
CA VAL A 526 -14.60 -19.76 3.97
C VAL A 526 -14.11 -18.33 4.18
N ARG A 527 -14.40 -17.65 5.29
CA ARG A 527 -13.81 -16.33 5.62
C ARG A 527 -12.29 -16.40 5.72
N LEU A 528 -11.77 -17.43 6.39
CA LEU A 528 -10.35 -17.58 6.69
C LEU A 528 -9.52 -18.03 5.46
N LEU A 529 -10.07 -18.90 4.60
CA LEU A 529 -9.38 -19.39 3.41
C LEU A 529 -9.60 -18.55 2.13
N ARG A 530 -10.69 -17.78 2.01
CA ARG A 530 -10.91 -16.93 0.82
C ARG A 530 -9.73 -16.00 0.50
N PRO A 531 -9.08 -15.32 1.46
CA PRO A 531 -7.91 -14.49 1.19
C PRO A 531 -6.69 -15.26 0.66
N LEU A 532 -6.68 -16.59 0.76
CA LEU A 532 -5.56 -17.44 0.37
C LEU A 532 -5.81 -18.26 -0.90
N GLU A 533 -7.07 -18.66 -1.15
CA GLU A 533 -7.44 -19.62 -2.20
C GLU A 533 -8.52 -19.13 -3.19
N ALA A 534 -9.01 -17.89 -3.06
CA ALA A 534 -9.98 -17.33 -4.02
C ALA A 534 -9.40 -17.28 -5.45
N HIS A 535 -10.28 -17.45 -6.44
CA HIS A 535 -9.95 -17.57 -7.87
C HIS A 535 -9.25 -18.87 -8.30
N LEU A 536 -8.93 -19.78 -7.37
CA LEU A 536 -8.50 -21.13 -7.75
C LEU A 536 -9.68 -21.93 -8.33
N GLN A 537 -9.34 -22.86 -9.23
CA GLN A 537 -10.29 -23.75 -9.91
C GLN A 537 -9.92 -25.23 -9.74
N ASP A 538 -10.92 -26.11 -9.63
CA ASP A 538 -10.72 -27.57 -9.59
C ASP A 538 -10.48 -28.19 -10.98
N GLY A 539 -10.37 -29.52 -11.05
CA GLY A 539 -10.14 -30.26 -12.30
C GLY A 539 -11.23 -30.13 -13.38
N ARG A 540 -12.36 -29.46 -13.09
CA ARG A 540 -13.44 -29.12 -14.03
C ARG A 540 -13.52 -27.61 -14.32
N GLY A 541 -12.62 -26.81 -13.76
CA GLY A 541 -12.72 -25.34 -13.77
C GLY A 541 -13.65 -24.78 -12.70
N TRP A 542 -14.15 -25.57 -11.74
CA TRP A 542 -15.10 -25.05 -10.74
C TRP A 542 -14.40 -24.26 -9.64
N THR A 543 -14.96 -23.09 -9.33
CA THR A 543 -14.50 -22.19 -8.26
C THR A 543 -15.18 -22.51 -6.93
N ALA A 544 -14.71 -21.94 -5.82
CA ALA A 544 -15.34 -22.11 -4.51
C ALA A 544 -16.80 -21.60 -4.50
N LEU A 545 -17.10 -20.49 -5.17
CA LEU A 545 -18.45 -19.97 -5.36
C LEU A 545 -19.36 -20.97 -6.09
N MET A 546 -18.87 -21.66 -7.12
CA MET A 546 -19.67 -22.65 -7.85
C MET A 546 -20.03 -23.86 -6.96
N HIS A 547 -19.12 -24.26 -6.07
CA HIS A 547 -19.40 -25.28 -5.05
C HIS A 547 -20.39 -24.78 -3.99
N ALA A 548 -20.29 -23.53 -3.52
CA ALA A 548 -21.27 -22.92 -2.61
C ALA A 548 -22.66 -22.79 -3.24
N VAL A 549 -22.75 -22.38 -4.51
CA VAL A 549 -23.99 -22.33 -5.31
C VAL A 549 -24.62 -23.71 -5.42
N ARG A 550 -23.84 -24.76 -5.73
CA ARG A 550 -24.33 -26.13 -5.82
C ARG A 550 -24.83 -26.68 -4.48
N GLY A 551 -24.20 -26.30 -3.37
CA GLY A 551 -24.64 -26.64 -2.01
C GLY A 551 -25.84 -25.81 -1.51
N GLY A 552 -26.12 -24.66 -2.11
CA GLY A 552 -27.17 -23.72 -1.68
C GLY A 552 -26.77 -22.83 -0.50
N HIS A 553 -25.48 -22.65 -0.25
CA HIS A 553 -24.94 -22.04 0.97
C HIS A 553 -24.91 -20.50 0.88
N GLU A 554 -26.05 -19.86 1.18
CA GLU A 554 -26.30 -18.43 0.95
C GLU A 554 -25.23 -17.48 1.54
N GLU A 555 -24.68 -17.78 2.72
CA GLU A 555 -23.59 -16.98 3.33
C GLU A 555 -22.25 -17.13 2.59
N CYS A 556 -21.87 -18.36 2.26
CA CYS A 556 -20.65 -18.65 1.51
C CYS A 556 -20.71 -18.01 0.11
N ILE A 557 -21.87 -18.05 -0.55
CA ILE A 557 -22.15 -17.34 -1.80
C ILE A 557 -21.91 -15.84 -1.61
N GLY A 558 -22.43 -15.25 -0.53
CA GLY A 558 -22.25 -13.83 -0.19
C GLY A 558 -20.80 -13.42 0.08
N LEU A 559 -19.95 -14.33 0.57
CA LEU A 559 -18.52 -14.09 0.80
C LEU A 559 -17.66 -14.18 -0.47
N LEU A 560 -18.08 -14.99 -1.44
CA LEU A 560 -17.31 -15.38 -2.63
C LEU A 560 -17.77 -14.68 -3.93
N LEU A 561 -18.66 -13.66 -3.84
CA LEU A 561 -19.28 -12.98 -4.99
C LEU A 561 -18.32 -12.39 -6.05
N LEU A 562 -17.03 -12.21 -5.76
CA LEU A 562 -16.05 -11.74 -6.75
C LEU A 562 -15.67 -12.83 -7.77
N GLU A 563 -15.91 -14.10 -7.44
CA GLU A 563 -15.71 -15.22 -8.37
C GLU A 563 -16.82 -15.35 -9.43
N ARG A 564 -17.91 -14.57 -9.33
CA ARG A 564 -19.17 -14.80 -10.09
C ARG A 564 -18.99 -14.79 -11.62
N ASP A 565 -18.06 -13.97 -12.11
CA ASP A 565 -17.83 -13.70 -13.53
C ASP A 565 -16.80 -14.68 -14.15
N MET A 566 -16.16 -15.53 -13.34
CA MET A 566 -15.30 -16.62 -13.80
C MET A 566 -16.12 -17.77 -14.41
N LYS A 567 -15.45 -18.59 -15.24
CA LYS A 567 -16.09 -19.65 -16.03
C LYS A 567 -15.44 -21.01 -15.79
N ASP A 568 -16.26 -22.05 -15.74
CA ASP A 568 -15.78 -23.44 -15.68
C ASP A 568 -15.30 -23.95 -17.05
N GLY A 569 -14.85 -25.21 -17.10
CA GLY A 569 -14.37 -25.86 -18.34
C GLY A 569 -15.45 -26.08 -19.40
N GLU A 570 -16.74 -25.86 -19.08
CA GLU A 570 -17.85 -25.84 -20.04
C GLU A 570 -18.27 -24.40 -20.40
N GLY A 571 -17.56 -23.38 -19.89
CA GLY A 571 -17.79 -21.96 -20.16
C GLY A 571 -18.88 -21.31 -19.29
N ARG A 572 -19.39 -22.01 -18.27
CA ARG A 572 -20.51 -21.58 -17.41
C ARG A 572 -20.04 -20.70 -16.26
N THR A 573 -20.81 -19.65 -15.95
CA THR A 573 -20.65 -18.82 -14.76
C THR A 573 -21.32 -19.44 -13.53
N ALA A 574 -21.07 -18.87 -12.34
CA ALA A 574 -21.81 -19.24 -11.13
C ALA A 574 -23.34 -19.00 -11.26
N GLU A 575 -23.78 -18.02 -12.07
CA GLU A 575 -25.22 -17.81 -12.31
C GLU A 575 -25.80 -18.89 -13.24
N ASP A 576 -25.03 -19.40 -14.22
CA ASP A 576 -25.46 -20.50 -15.07
C ASP A 576 -25.63 -21.80 -14.26
N VAL A 577 -24.70 -22.08 -13.34
CA VAL A 577 -24.82 -23.19 -12.38
C VAL A 577 -26.08 -23.01 -11.51
N ALA A 578 -26.35 -21.80 -11.00
CA ALA A 578 -27.56 -21.52 -10.22
C ALA A 578 -28.86 -21.67 -11.03
N ASN A 579 -28.85 -21.32 -12.31
CA ASN A 579 -30.00 -21.48 -13.22
C ASN A 579 -30.31 -22.96 -13.53
N GLY A 580 -29.33 -23.86 -13.40
CA GLY A 580 -29.51 -25.31 -13.56
C GLY A 580 -30.09 -26.04 -12.33
N LEU A 581 -30.19 -25.37 -11.18
CA LEU A 581 -30.70 -25.96 -9.93
C LEU A 581 -32.22 -25.74 -9.77
N PRO A 582 -33.00 -26.74 -9.28
CA PRO A 582 -34.47 -26.65 -9.20
C PRO A 582 -35.02 -25.40 -8.49
N ASP A 583 -34.39 -24.98 -7.39
CA ASP A 583 -34.75 -23.77 -6.63
C ASP A 583 -33.74 -22.61 -6.79
N GLY A 584 -32.58 -22.85 -7.43
CA GLY A 584 -31.48 -21.89 -7.49
C GLY A 584 -31.88 -20.57 -8.15
N LYS A 585 -32.72 -20.63 -9.19
CA LYS A 585 -33.26 -19.46 -9.90
C LYS A 585 -34.15 -18.54 -9.03
N LYS A 586 -34.69 -19.04 -7.91
CA LYS A 586 -35.51 -18.25 -6.96
C LYS A 586 -34.72 -17.71 -5.78
N LYS A 587 -33.80 -18.51 -5.22
CA LYS A 587 -33.03 -18.14 -4.01
C LYS A 587 -31.64 -17.60 -4.30
N ILE A 588 -30.89 -18.26 -5.20
CA ILE A 588 -29.45 -18.05 -5.37
C ILE A 588 -29.15 -16.96 -6.41
N THR A 589 -29.87 -16.94 -7.54
CA THR A 589 -29.67 -15.90 -8.58
C THR A 589 -29.81 -14.46 -8.04
N PRO A 590 -30.74 -14.12 -7.13
CA PRO A 590 -30.77 -12.80 -6.47
C PRO A 590 -29.52 -12.47 -5.65
N LEU A 591 -28.88 -13.46 -5.01
CA LEU A 591 -27.67 -13.27 -4.21
C LEU A 591 -26.46 -13.01 -5.10
N LEU A 592 -26.30 -13.79 -6.19
CA LEU A 592 -25.21 -13.63 -7.17
C LEU A 592 -25.23 -12.25 -7.86
N ARG A 593 -26.43 -11.70 -8.09
CA ARG A 593 -26.64 -10.38 -8.71
C ARG A 593 -26.45 -9.20 -7.76
N LYS A 594 -26.10 -9.43 -6.50
CA LYS A 594 -25.81 -8.38 -5.51
C LYS A 594 -24.56 -7.60 -5.91
N LYS A 595 -24.67 -6.27 -6.08
CA LYS A 595 -23.52 -5.40 -6.36
C LYS A 595 -22.55 -5.36 -5.18
N VAL A 596 -21.45 -6.11 -5.28
CA VAL A 596 -20.23 -5.82 -4.52
C VAL A 596 -19.71 -4.46 -4.95
N HIS A 597 -19.46 -3.57 -4.00
CA HIS A 597 -18.76 -2.31 -4.25
C HIS A 597 -17.33 -2.51 -3.77
N LEU A 598 -16.38 -2.43 -4.71
CA LEU A 598 -14.95 -2.33 -4.46
C LEU A 598 -14.53 -0.88 -4.72
N PRO A 599 -13.45 -0.40 -4.08
CA PRO A 599 -12.80 0.83 -4.50
C PRO A 599 -12.13 0.62 -5.86
N ASP A 600 -12.19 1.63 -6.72
CA ASP A 600 -11.29 1.72 -7.86
C ASP A 600 -9.87 1.96 -7.30
N LEU A 601 -8.88 1.23 -7.82
CA LEU A 601 -7.48 1.37 -7.43
C LEU A 601 -6.74 2.27 -8.42
N PRO A 602 -5.81 3.14 -7.98
CA PRO A 602 -4.98 3.95 -8.87
C PRO A 602 -4.05 3.05 -9.70
N ASP A 603 -3.56 3.58 -10.84
CA ASP A 603 -2.77 2.81 -11.82
C ASP A 603 -1.50 2.17 -11.22
N GLU A 604 -0.86 2.82 -10.23
CA GLU A 604 0.29 2.27 -9.49
C GLU A 604 -0.04 1.02 -8.65
N LEU A 605 -1.33 0.80 -8.36
CA LEU A 605 -1.84 -0.36 -7.64
C LEU A 605 -2.62 -1.34 -8.54
N SER A 606 -2.64 -1.13 -9.87
CA SER A 606 -3.21 -2.06 -10.86
C SER A 606 -2.65 -3.49 -10.80
N SER A 607 -1.47 -3.67 -10.21
CA SER A 607 -0.85 -4.98 -9.92
C SER A 607 -1.53 -5.79 -8.80
N PHE A 608 -2.51 -5.22 -8.09
CA PHE A 608 -3.24 -5.89 -7.01
C PHE A 608 -4.69 -6.18 -7.39
N GLN A 609 -5.06 -7.46 -7.43
CA GLN A 609 -6.43 -7.90 -7.60
C GLN A 609 -7.13 -8.04 -6.25
N LEU A 610 -8.20 -7.29 -6.01
CA LEU A 610 -8.99 -7.40 -4.77
C LEU A 610 -9.77 -8.72 -4.73
N THR A 611 -9.58 -9.50 -3.66
CA THR A 611 -10.18 -10.84 -3.47
C THR A 611 -11.34 -10.87 -2.46
N GLY A 612 -11.59 -9.75 -1.77
CA GLY A 612 -12.75 -9.59 -0.89
C GLY A 612 -12.65 -8.40 0.04
N ARG A 613 -13.74 -8.07 0.75
CA ARG A 613 -13.68 -7.17 1.92
C ARG A 613 -13.43 -7.99 3.18
N LEU A 614 -12.46 -7.59 3.98
CA LEU A 614 -12.17 -8.18 5.30
C LEU A 614 -12.98 -7.47 6.39
N GLY A 615 -12.93 -6.13 6.45
CA GLY A 615 -13.65 -5.35 7.45
C GLY A 615 -13.74 -3.86 7.13
N ARG A 616 -14.40 -3.09 8.01
CA ARG A 616 -14.35 -1.62 8.05
C ARG A 616 -14.08 -1.20 9.48
N GLY A 617 -12.95 -0.54 9.71
CA GLY A 617 -12.56 0.00 11.02
C GLY A 617 -12.93 1.49 11.13
N ALA A 618 -12.55 2.11 12.25
CA ALA A 618 -12.73 3.55 12.46
C ALA A 618 -11.94 4.41 11.46
N PHE A 619 -10.86 3.86 10.89
CA PHE A 619 -9.90 4.57 10.04
C PHE A 619 -9.97 4.16 8.55
N GLY A 620 -11.06 3.52 8.12
CA GLY A 620 -11.24 3.12 6.71
C GLY A 620 -11.63 1.65 6.50
N THR A 621 -11.52 1.19 5.26
CA THR A 621 -11.99 -0.14 4.82
C THR A 621 -10.83 -1.05 4.45
N VAL A 622 -10.83 -2.29 4.95
CA VAL A 622 -9.79 -3.29 4.68
C VAL A 622 -10.32 -4.36 3.74
N PHE A 623 -9.56 -4.63 2.68
CA PHE A 623 -9.80 -5.63 1.66
C PHE A 623 -8.67 -6.69 1.69
N SER A 624 -8.98 -7.91 1.27
CA SER A 624 -7.95 -8.88 0.89
C SER A 624 -7.61 -8.66 -0.58
N ALA A 625 -6.35 -8.85 -0.94
CA ALA A 625 -5.83 -8.65 -2.29
C ALA A 625 -4.76 -9.70 -2.63
N TRP A 626 -4.48 -9.86 -3.91
CA TRP A 626 -3.42 -10.73 -4.42
C TRP A 626 -2.57 -9.99 -5.47
N SER A 627 -1.28 -10.32 -5.55
CA SER A 627 -0.37 -9.91 -6.63
C SER A 627 0.70 -10.97 -6.89
N GLU A 628 1.27 -10.99 -8.09
CA GLU A 628 2.39 -11.91 -8.42
C GLU A 628 3.64 -11.67 -7.57
N GLU A 629 3.90 -10.42 -7.16
CA GLU A 629 5.11 -10.03 -6.41
C GLU A 629 5.05 -10.39 -4.92
N HIS A 630 3.86 -10.34 -4.31
CA HIS A 630 3.67 -10.51 -2.86
C HIS A 630 2.80 -11.70 -2.46
N GLY A 631 2.10 -12.32 -3.41
CA GLY A 631 1.03 -13.27 -3.11
C GLY A 631 -0.14 -12.59 -2.41
N ASN A 632 -0.65 -13.24 -1.37
CA ASN A 632 -1.83 -12.81 -0.61
C ASN A 632 -1.48 -11.70 0.39
N CYS A 633 -2.17 -10.56 0.28
CA CYS A 633 -1.93 -9.37 1.08
C CYS A 633 -3.27 -8.74 1.55
N ALA A 634 -3.18 -7.79 2.49
CA ALA A 634 -4.30 -6.92 2.83
C ALA A 634 -4.08 -5.52 2.23
N LEU A 635 -5.17 -4.88 1.80
CA LEU A 635 -5.18 -3.51 1.29
C LEU A 635 -6.17 -2.68 2.11
N LYS A 636 -5.67 -1.65 2.80
CA LYS A 636 -6.46 -0.73 3.61
C LYS A 636 -6.61 0.60 2.88
N VAL A 637 -7.85 1.01 2.65
CA VAL A 637 -8.22 2.32 2.08
C VAL A 637 -8.60 3.25 3.23
N VAL A 638 -7.90 4.39 3.33
CA VAL A 638 -8.05 5.41 4.36
C VAL A 638 -8.52 6.71 3.70
N GLU A 639 -9.82 6.97 3.77
CA GLU A 639 -10.45 8.21 3.31
C GLU A 639 -10.07 9.36 4.26
N TYR A 640 -9.50 10.47 3.76
CA TYR A 640 -9.09 11.63 4.56
C TYR A 640 -9.55 13.00 4.03
N GLU A 641 -10.34 13.05 2.95
CA GLU A 641 -10.85 14.31 2.35
C GLU A 641 -11.51 15.26 3.36
N GLU A 642 -12.26 14.73 4.33
CA GLU A 642 -12.95 15.52 5.37
C GLU A 642 -12.04 16.01 6.52
N MET A 643 -10.75 15.67 6.53
CA MET A 643 -9.84 15.92 7.66
C MET A 643 -9.12 17.27 7.60
N GLU A 644 -8.72 17.80 8.76
CA GLU A 644 -7.94 19.04 8.83
C GLU A 644 -6.55 18.85 8.19
N ARG A 645 -6.03 19.88 7.50
CA ARG A 645 -4.71 19.79 6.82
C ARG A 645 -3.56 19.46 7.77
N THR A 646 -3.60 19.97 9.00
CA THR A 646 -2.62 19.65 10.05
C THR A 646 -2.58 18.15 10.39
N ILE A 647 -3.74 17.49 10.33
CA ILE A 647 -3.92 16.05 10.48
C ILE A 647 -3.40 15.34 9.23
N VAL A 648 -3.82 15.74 8.02
CA VAL A 648 -3.34 15.13 6.75
C VAL A 648 -1.82 15.25 6.59
N ASP A 649 -1.21 16.38 6.95
CA ASP A 649 0.24 16.60 6.91
C ASP A 649 0.98 15.79 8.00
N SER A 650 0.30 15.41 9.09
CA SER A 650 0.83 14.46 10.08
C SER A 650 0.70 13.01 9.59
N LEU A 651 -0.43 12.67 8.97
CA LEU A 651 -0.73 11.36 8.38
C LEU A 651 0.31 11.02 7.30
N ARG A 652 0.57 11.93 6.37
CA ARG A 652 1.59 11.79 5.31
C ARG A 652 2.99 11.59 5.86
N ARG A 653 3.36 12.24 6.97
CA ARG A 653 4.67 12.03 7.62
C ARG A 653 4.79 10.64 8.25
N GLU A 654 3.71 10.09 8.79
CA GLU A 654 3.69 8.74 9.35
C GLU A 654 3.66 7.68 8.24
N MET A 655 2.85 7.88 7.19
CA MET A 655 2.87 7.08 5.97
C MET A 655 4.25 7.05 5.28
N GLY A 656 5.04 8.12 5.38
CA GLY A 656 6.40 8.19 4.86
C GLY A 656 7.44 7.35 5.65
N THR A 657 7.19 7.03 6.93
CA THR A 657 8.11 6.21 7.73
C THR A 657 7.71 4.73 7.78
N ILE A 658 6.41 4.44 7.74
CA ILE A 658 5.83 3.09 7.85
C ILE A 658 6.52 2.04 6.92
N PRO A 659 6.74 2.27 5.60
CA PRO A 659 7.36 1.29 4.70
C PRO A 659 8.82 0.93 5.03
N SER A 660 9.50 1.70 5.88
CA SER A 660 10.88 1.39 6.31
C SER A 660 10.95 0.33 7.41
N LEU A 661 9.83 0.06 8.10
CA LEU A 661 9.77 -0.80 9.27
C LEU A 661 9.80 -2.28 8.87
N LYS A 662 10.71 -3.03 9.49
CA LYS A 662 11.02 -4.44 9.19
C LYS A 662 11.34 -5.18 10.48
N HIS A 663 10.35 -5.86 11.04
CA HIS A 663 10.44 -6.63 12.28
C HIS A 663 9.37 -7.74 12.29
N PRO A 664 9.66 -8.98 12.75
CA PRO A 664 8.70 -10.09 12.71
C PRO A 664 7.41 -9.88 13.51
N HIS A 665 7.38 -8.91 14.43
CA HIS A 665 6.24 -8.59 15.29
C HIS A 665 5.68 -7.17 15.06
N VAL A 666 6.00 -6.54 13.93
CA VAL A 666 5.42 -5.26 13.50
C VAL A 666 4.88 -5.44 12.09
N LEU A 667 3.65 -5.01 11.83
CA LEU A 667 2.99 -5.21 10.55
C LEU A 667 3.81 -4.58 9.42
N ARG A 668 4.20 -5.41 8.46
CA ARG A 668 4.97 -4.98 7.29
C ARG A 668 4.03 -4.42 6.23
N TYR A 669 4.47 -3.33 5.63
CA TYR A 669 3.78 -2.68 4.51
C TYR A 669 4.60 -2.92 3.23
N HIS A 670 3.94 -3.45 2.20
CA HIS A 670 4.52 -3.75 0.89
C HIS A 670 4.63 -2.48 0.04
N ARG A 671 3.52 -1.72 -0.05
CA ARG A 671 3.44 -0.41 -0.71
C ARG A 671 2.51 0.50 0.10
N VAL A 672 2.80 1.79 0.11
CA VAL A 672 1.87 2.83 0.57
C VAL A 672 1.79 3.87 -0.55
N HIS A 673 0.57 4.10 -1.04
CA HIS A 673 0.27 5.11 -2.06
C HIS A 673 -0.66 6.16 -1.43
N ASP A 674 -0.34 7.42 -1.65
CA ASP A 674 -1.15 8.56 -1.22
C ASP A 674 -1.73 9.23 -2.46
N ASP A 675 -3.05 9.40 -2.50
CA ASP A 675 -3.80 10.08 -3.56
C ASP A 675 -4.37 11.41 -2.99
N PRO A 676 -3.66 12.54 -3.17
CA PRO A 676 -4.12 13.84 -2.70
C PRO A 676 -5.36 14.39 -3.39
N ASP A 677 -5.66 13.93 -4.61
CA ASP A 677 -6.70 14.51 -5.45
C ASP A 677 -8.06 13.87 -5.17
N ASN A 678 -8.09 12.57 -4.84
CA ASN A 678 -9.25 11.87 -4.25
C ASN A 678 -9.20 11.81 -2.71
N GLY A 679 -8.27 12.53 -2.07
CA GLY A 679 -8.15 12.66 -0.61
C GLY A 679 -8.09 11.32 0.13
N THR A 680 -7.37 10.33 -0.42
CA THR A 680 -7.43 8.93 0.01
C THR A 680 -6.03 8.30 0.03
N ALA A 681 -5.75 7.46 1.02
CA ALA A 681 -4.51 6.68 1.08
C ALA A 681 -4.77 5.18 0.99
N TYR A 682 -3.87 4.47 0.31
CA TYR A 682 -3.94 3.04 0.04
C TYR A 682 -2.70 2.37 0.64
N LEU A 683 -2.89 1.54 1.67
CA LEU A 683 -1.82 0.84 2.37
C LEU A 683 -1.91 -0.65 2.08
N VAL A 684 -0.92 -1.19 1.37
CA VAL A 684 -0.79 -2.63 1.10
C VAL A 684 0.16 -3.23 2.13
N MET A 685 -0.27 -4.30 2.80
CA MET A 685 0.42 -4.91 3.95
C MET A 685 0.34 -6.43 3.94
N ASP A 686 1.19 -7.09 4.73
CA ASP A 686 1.14 -8.54 4.94
C ASP A 686 -0.30 -8.97 5.33
N TRP A 687 -0.78 -10.11 4.83
CA TRP A 687 -2.08 -10.64 5.24
C TRP A 687 -2.01 -11.34 6.61
N CYS A 688 -3.03 -11.12 7.45
CA CYS A 688 -3.17 -11.70 8.78
C CYS A 688 -4.44 -12.56 8.89
N SER A 689 -4.34 -13.65 9.65
CA SER A 689 -5.36 -14.70 9.81
C SER A 689 -6.48 -14.35 10.81
N GLY A 690 -6.32 -13.27 11.57
CA GLY A 690 -7.28 -12.74 12.54
C GLY A 690 -6.64 -11.70 13.45
N THR A 691 -7.34 -11.33 14.51
CA THR A 691 -6.86 -10.47 15.60
C THR A 691 -6.71 -11.27 16.91
N LEU A 692 -5.97 -10.72 17.87
CA LEU A 692 -5.92 -11.26 19.23
C LEU A 692 -7.29 -11.17 19.91
N LEU A 693 -8.13 -10.17 19.58
CA LEU A 693 -9.50 -10.07 20.10
C LEU A 693 -10.33 -11.31 19.72
N ASP A 694 -10.22 -11.77 18.46
CA ASP A 694 -10.97 -12.94 17.98
C ASP A 694 -10.55 -14.21 18.73
N GLU A 695 -9.25 -14.36 19.02
CA GLU A 695 -8.70 -15.49 19.78
C GLU A 695 -9.14 -15.43 21.26
N VAL A 696 -9.04 -14.27 21.92
CA VAL A 696 -9.43 -14.09 23.33
C VAL A 696 -10.93 -14.36 23.52
N ARG A 697 -11.78 -13.86 22.61
CA ARG A 697 -13.23 -14.10 22.65
C ARG A 697 -13.58 -15.54 22.33
N GLY A 698 -13.05 -16.09 21.24
CA GLY A 698 -13.32 -17.48 20.84
C GLY A 698 -12.91 -18.49 21.90
N ARG A 699 -11.81 -18.24 22.63
CA ARG A 699 -11.42 -19.04 23.80
C ARG A 699 -12.34 -18.86 25.01
N GLY A 700 -12.78 -17.63 25.29
CA GLY A 700 -13.76 -17.36 26.34
C GLY A 700 -15.10 -18.06 26.09
N GLU A 701 -15.56 -18.10 24.84
CA GLU A 701 -16.78 -18.82 24.42
C GLU A 701 -16.64 -20.35 24.53
N ARG A 702 -15.43 -20.90 24.32
CA ARG A 702 -15.14 -22.34 24.51
C ARG A 702 -14.84 -22.73 25.96
N GLY A 703 -14.53 -21.77 26.83
CA GLY A 703 -14.05 -22.02 28.20
C GLY A 703 -12.59 -22.50 28.25
N GLU A 704 -11.76 -22.11 27.27
CA GLU A 704 -10.38 -22.56 27.09
C GLU A 704 -9.36 -21.44 27.37
N PRO A 705 -9.07 -21.10 28.65
CA PRO A 705 -8.15 -20.01 28.98
C PRO A 705 -6.73 -20.24 28.47
N PHE A 706 -6.04 -19.14 28.17
CA PHE A 706 -4.63 -19.20 27.78
C PHE A 706 -3.78 -19.83 28.88
N ARG A 707 -2.89 -20.75 28.49
CA ARG A 707 -1.87 -21.32 29.37
C ARG A 707 -0.76 -20.31 29.59
N ASP A 708 0.00 -20.47 30.69
CA ASP A 708 1.03 -19.50 31.06
C ASP A 708 2.11 -19.37 29.96
N GLU A 709 2.46 -20.45 29.29
CA GLU A 709 3.41 -20.45 28.17
C GLU A 709 2.87 -19.71 26.94
N GLU A 710 1.55 -19.71 26.73
CA GLU A 710 0.90 -18.95 25.67
C GLU A 710 0.87 -17.45 26.00
N VAL A 711 0.55 -17.09 27.26
CA VAL A 711 0.60 -15.69 27.72
C VAL A 711 2.02 -15.16 27.64
N TRP A 712 3.02 -15.90 28.12
CA TRP A 712 4.44 -15.55 28.00
C TRP A 712 4.88 -15.37 26.54
N ARG A 713 4.46 -16.27 25.63
CA ARG A 713 4.70 -16.11 24.18
C ARG A 713 4.10 -14.81 23.65
N CYS A 714 2.81 -14.56 23.89
CA CYS A 714 2.12 -13.37 23.39
C CYS A 714 2.75 -12.08 23.95
N LEU A 715 3.06 -12.02 25.26
CA LEU A 715 3.75 -10.90 25.89
C LEU A 715 5.13 -10.66 25.27
N ARG A 716 5.94 -11.71 25.10
CA ARG A 716 7.28 -11.65 24.50
C ARG A 716 7.24 -11.10 23.07
N GLU A 717 6.31 -11.58 22.25
CA GLU A 717 6.20 -11.20 20.84
C GLU A 717 5.72 -9.75 20.69
N MET A 718 4.70 -9.33 21.46
CA MET A 718 4.26 -7.93 21.49
C MET A 718 5.33 -7.00 22.05
N ALA A 719 5.99 -7.36 23.15
CA ALA A 719 7.09 -6.58 23.74
C ALA A 719 8.28 -6.43 22.76
N SER A 720 8.58 -7.48 21.98
CA SER A 720 9.58 -7.42 20.90
C SER A 720 9.21 -6.38 19.83
N GLY A 721 7.95 -6.37 19.38
CA GLY A 721 7.45 -5.37 18.44
C GLY A 721 7.49 -3.94 19.00
N LEU A 722 7.07 -3.76 20.26
CA LEU A 722 7.08 -2.45 20.94
C LEU A 722 8.51 -1.93 21.13
N ALA A 723 9.45 -2.76 21.60
CA ALA A 723 10.85 -2.37 21.78
C ALA A 723 11.46 -1.86 20.46
N TYR A 724 11.22 -2.57 19.35
CA TYR A 724 11.67 -2.15 18.01
C TYR A 724 11.12 -0.78 17.58
N LEU A 725 9.83 -0.50 17.84
CA LEU A 725 9.20 0.79 17.57
C LEU A 725 9.76 1.89 18.49
N HIS A 726 9.90 1.60 19.78
CA HIS A 726 10.37 2.52 20.82
C HIS A 726 11.83 2.94 20.59
N GLU A 727 12.71 2.02 20.16
CA GLU A 727 14.08 2.32 19.71
C GLU A 727 14.12 3.38 18.59
N ARG A 728 13.10 3.40 17.73
CA ARG A 728 12.96 4.33 16.59
C ARG A 728 12.19 5.60 16.93
N GLY A 729 11.86 5.81 18.21
CA GLY A 729 11.09 6.96 18.68
C GLY A 729 9.59 6.91 18.37
N LEU A 730 9.09 5.78 17.86
CA LEU A 730 7.67 5.54 17.63
C LEU A 730 7.01 5.02 18.92
N VAL A 731 5.73 5.35 19.09
CA VAL A 731 4.87 4.93 20.23
C VAL A 731 3.50 4.60 19.65
N HIS A 732 2.92 3.47 20.03
CA HIS A 732 1.74 2.88 19.38
C HIS A 732 0.43 3.58 19.76
N ARG A 733 0.26 3.98 21.03
CA ARG A 733 -0.81 4.84 21.60
C ARG A 733 -2.26 4.32 21.52
N ASP A 734 -2.55 3.36 20.66
CA ASP A 734 -3.83 2.67 20.48
C ASP A 734 -3.59 1.16 20.46
N LEU A 735 -2.80 0.65 21.42
CA LEU A 735 -2.56 -0.78 21.56
C LEU A 735 -3.76 -1.44 22.29
N LYS A 736 -4.34 -2.46 21.65
CA LYS A 736 -5.51 -3.22 22.11
C LYS A 736 -5.62 -4.52 21.28
N PRO A 737 -6.38 -5.55 21.71
CA PRO A 737 -6.46 -6.84 21.02
C PRO A 737 -6.93 -6.79 19.56
N GLU A 738 -7.69 -5.76 19.15
CA GLU A 738 -8.07 -5.54 17.74
C GLU A 738 -6.90 -5.14 16.85
N ASN A 739 -5.91 -4.43 17.41
CA ASN A 739 -4.75 -3.92 16.68
C ASN A 739 -3.53 -4.87 16.78
N VAL A 740 -3.62 -5.92 17.60
CA VAL A 740 -2.66 -7.04 17.59
C VAL A 740 -3.19 -8.09 16.62
N LEU A 741 -2.55 -8.20 15.47
CA LEU A 741 -2.91 -9.14 14.41
C LEU A 741 -2.19 -10.48 14.61
N LEU A 742 -2.76 -11.55 14.06
CA LEU A 742 -2.18 -12.88 14.03
C LEU A 742 -1.69 -13.20 12.61
N SER A 743 -0.41 -13.55 12.46
CA SER A 743 0.16 -14.01 11.18
C SER A 743 -0.40 -15.37 10.75
N SER A 744 -0.02 -15.86 9.56
CA SER A 744 -0.40 -17.18 9.06
C SER A 744 0.22 -18.35 9.85
N ASP A 745 1.26 -18.10 10.64
CA ASP A 745 1.89 -19.08 11.55
C ASP A 745 1.53 -18.83 13.04
N GLY A 746 0.57 -17.95 13.31
CA GLY A 746 0.02 -17.71 14.65
C GLY A 746 0.91 -16.89 15.60
N ARG A 747 1.88 -16.14 15.08
CA ARG A 747 2.64 -15.14 15.85
C ARG A 747 1.87 -13.82 15.96
N CYS A 748 2.09 -13.10 17.06
CA CYS A 748 1.53 -11.76 17.26
C CYS A 748 2.27 -10.71 16.43
N VAL A 749 1.53 -9.80 15.79
CA VAL A 749 2.05 -8.73 14.92
C VAL A 749 1.32 -7.42 15.21
N LEU A 750 2.05 -6.35 15.56
CA LEU A 750 1.46 -5.05 15.90
C LEU A 750 1.03 -4.27 14.64
N GLY A 751 -0.26 -3.97 14.51
CA GLY A 751 -0.86 -3.18 13.41
C GLY A 751 -1.32 -1.78 13.85
N ASP A 752 -1.77 -0.95 12.90
CA ASP A 752 -2.42 0.37 13.09
C ASP A 752 -1.68 1.46 13.92
N PHE A 753 -0.50 1.17 14.47
CA PHE A 753 0.35 2.05 15.28
C PHE A 753 0.69 3.41 14.64
N GLY A 754 0.63 3.54 13.31
CA GLY A 754 1.02 4.73 12.56
C GLY A 754 -0.12 5.65 12.13
N LEU A 755 -1.35 5.45 12.64
CA LEU A 755 -2.52 6.28 12.29
C LEU A 755 -3.15 6.98 13.51
N ALA A 756 -3.09 6.32 14.68
CA ALA A 756 -3.83 6.72 15.86
C ALA A 756 -3.44 8.10 16.43
N ARG A 757 -2.14 8.44 16.47
CA ARG A 757 -1.65 9.73 17.00
C ARG A 757 -2.26 10.92 16.26
N THR A 758 -2.39 10.78 14.94
CA THR A 758 -2.79 11.85 14.05
C THR A 758 -4.32 12.03 14.02
N LEU A 759 -5.07 10.93 13.99
CA LEU A 759 -6.53 10.97 13.88
C LEU A 759 -7.24 11.15 15.24
N GLY A 760 -6.58 10.72 16.32
CA GLY A 760 -7.17 10.63 17.66
C GLY A 760 -7.73 11.94 18.23
N ASP A 761 -7.13 13.10 17.92
CA ASP A 761 -7.63 14.39 18.43
C ASP A 761 -8.93 14.86 17.76
N SER A 762 -9.28 14.36 16.58
CA SER A 762 -10.57 14.63 15.93
C SER A 762 -11.59 13.50 16.08
N SER A 763 -11.17 12.23 16.11
CA SER A 763 -12.08 11.09 16.27
C SER A 763 -12.55 10.87 17.72
N ARG A 764 -12.01 11.62 18.69
CA ARG A 764 -12.35 11.61 20.12
C ARG A 764 -13.84 11.81 20.47
N MET A 765 -14.68 12.20 19.51
CA MET A 765 -16.12 12.44 19.70
C MET A 765 -17.06 11.31 19.21
N SER A 766 -16.57 10.28 18.49
CA SER A 766 -17.46 9.34 17.76
C SER A 766 -17.55 7.91 18.31
N THR A 767 -16.65 7.46 19.17
CA THR A 767 -16.62 6.08 19.71
C THR A 767 -16.95 6.03 21.21
N LEU A 768 -18.22 6.28 21.56
CA LEU A 768 -18.73 5.97 22.89
C LEU A 768 -18.86 4.45 23.08
N VAL A 769 -18.45 3.97 24.27
CA VAL A 769 -18.51 2.56 24.73
C VAL A 769 -17.58 1.61 23.95
N GLY A 770 -16.36 1.41 24.48
CA GLY A 770 -15.44 0.35 24.03
C GLY A 770 -13.97 0.63 24.40
N THR A 771 -13.40 1.69 23.84
CA THR A 771 -11.92 1.84 23.73
C THR A 771 -11.17 2.20 25.02
N PHE A 772 -11.87 2.62 26.09
CA PHE A 772 -11.21 3.15 27.30
C PHE A 772 -10.43 2.11 28.13
N GLY A 773 -10.77 0.82 28.05
CA GLY A 773 -10.23 -0.22 28.94
C GLY A 773 -8.70 -0.41 28.88
N TYR A 774 -8.08 -0.08 27.76
CA TYR A 774 -6.65 -0.25 27.50
C TYR A 774 -5.82 1.03 27.70
N MET A 775 -6.47 2.17 27.94
CA MET A 775 -5.78 3.46 28.05
C MET A 775 -5.17 3.65 29.44
N ALA A 776 -3.93 4.16 29.49
CA ALA A 776 -3.21 4.45 30.72
C ALA A 776 -3.84 5.65 31.52
N PRO A 777 -3.60 5.76 32.84
CA PRO A 777 -4.14 6.86 33.65
C PRO A 777 -3.78 8.25 33.12
N GLU A 778 -2.53 8.47 32.71
CA GLU A 778 -2.02 9.74 32.21
C GLU A 778 -2.67 10.19 30.90
N ILE A 779 -3.12 9.25 30.05
CA ILE A 779 -3.89 9.54 28.83
C ILE A 779 -5.27 10.09 29.18
N HIS A 780 -5.90 9.55 30.23
CA HIS A 780 -7.20 10.02 30.73
C HIS A 780 -7.11 11.37 31.44
N GLN A 781 -5.99 11.64 32.12
CA GLN A 781 -5.72 12.93 32.78
C GLN A 781 -5.30 14.03 31.79
N GLY A 782 -4.89 13.66 30.56
CA GLY A 782 -4.45 14.60 29.53
C GLY A 782 -3.02 15.10 29.73
N GLU A 783 -2.19 14.35 30.46
CA GLU A 783 -0.80 14.70 30.74
C GLU A 783 0.15 14.38 29.56
N ASN A 784 1.40 14.82 29.66
CA ASN A 784 2.44 14.49 28.68
C ASN A 784 2.90 13.03 28.87
N TYR A 785 2.29 12.13 28.10
CA TYR A 785 2.59 10.70 28.10
C TYR A 785 3.73 10.31 27.14
N ASP A 786 4.41 9.20 27.42
CA ASP A 786 5.54 8.69 26.63
C ASP A 786 5.35 7.24 26.14
N LYS A 787 6.44 6.45 26.08
CA LYS A 787 6.46 5.03 25.69
C LYS A 787 5.74 4.10 26.67
N SER A 788 5.65 4.49 27.93
CA SER A 788 5.08 3.70 29.03
C SER A 788 3.58 3.39 28.88
N VAL A 789 2.85 4.12 28.02
CA VAL A 789 1.43 3.85 27.71
C VAL A 789 1.23 2.54 26.97
N ASP A 790 2.17 2.19 26.08
CA ASP A 790 2.09 0.94 25.32
C ASP A 790 2.37 -0.26 26.24
N VAL A 791 3.17 -0.07 27.29
CA VAL A 791 3.43 -1.10 28.32
C VAL A 791 2.22 -1.29 29.22
N TRP A 792 1.54 -0.21 29.61
CA TRP A 792 0.26 -0.32 30.34
C TRP A 792 -0.75 -1.13 29.54
N ALA A 793 -0.95 -0.80 28.26
CA ALA A 793 -1.88 -1.52 27.38
C ALA A 793 -1.49 -3.00 27.20
N LEU A 794 -0.18 -3.30 27.11
CA LEU A 794 0.34 -4.67 27.11
C LEU A 794 0.04 -5.41 28.43
N GLY A 795 0.13 -4.73 29.57
CA GLY A 795 -0.27 -5.24 30.89
C GLY A 795 -1.77 -5.55 30.97
N VAL A 796 -2.63 -4.69 30.42
CA VAL A 796 -4.08 -4.91 30.34
C VAL A 796 -4.39 -6.16 29.50
N MET A 797 -3.76 -6.32 28.33
CA MET A 797 -3.93 -7.51 27.49
C MET A 797 -3.38 -8.79 28.16
N GLY A 798 -2.25 -8.68 28.89
CA GLY A 798 -1.71 -9.79 29.69
C GLY A 798 -2.69 -10.25 30.77
N TYR A 799 -3.30 -9.31 31.49
CA TYR A 799 -4.33 -9.59 32.48
C TYR A 799 -5.59 -10.21 31.83
N GLU A 800 -6.05 -9.68 30.68
CA GLU A 800 -7.23 -10.20 29.97
C GLU A 800 -7.00 -11.63 29.47
N MET A 801 -5.84 -11.95 28.88
CA MET A 801 -5.50 -13.33 28.48
C MET A 801 -5.47 -14.29 29.68
N CYS A 802 -5.09 -13.81 30.87
CA CYS A 802 -5.08 -14.63 32.08
C CYS A 802 -6.48 -14.89 32.68
N THR A 803 -7.48 -14.03 32.43
CA THR A 803 -8.74 -13.97 33.21
C THR A 803 -10.04 -13.87 32.39
N HIS A 804 -9.96 -13.57 31.10
CA HIS A 804 -11.07 -13.13 30.23
C HIS A 804 -11.84 -11.89 30.72
N ALA A 805 -11.22 -11.06 31.59
CA ALA A 805 -11.79 -9.81 32.09
C ALA A 805 -10.76 -8.68 32.04
N LEU A 806 -11.23 -7.42 32.04
CA LEU A 806 -10.35 -6.26 32.19
C LEU A 806 -9.97 -6.08 33.67
N PRO A 807 -8.75 -5.59 33.99
CA PRO A 807 -8.30 -5.35 35.37
C PRO A 807 -9.04 -4.19 36.05
N PHE A 808 -9.69 -3.31 35.28
CA PHE A 808 -10.43 -2.15 35.79
C PHE A 808 -11.79 -2.06 35.09
N GLU A 809 -12.88 -2.07 35.86
CA GLU A 809 -14.25 -2.05 35.33
C GLU A 809 -14.61 -0.76 34.58
N ASN A 810 -13.96 0.35 34.92
CA ASN A 810 -14.30 1.69 34.44
C ASN A 810 -13.13 2.68 34.63
N VAL A 811 -13.25 3.86 34.00
CA VAL A 811 -12.23 4.92 34.03
C VAL A 811 -11.92 5.43 35.44
N ALA A 812 -12.86 5.41 36.39
CA ALA A 812 -12.58 5.81 37.77
C ALA A 812 -11.67 4.78 38.48
N ALA A 813 -11.84 3.48 38.23
CA ALA A 813 -10.92 2.45 38.71
C ALA A 813 -9.52 2.54 38.04
N VAL A 814 -9.44 3.02 36.80
CA VAL A 814 -8.15 3.35 36.16
C VAL A 814 -7.47 4.54 36.85
N LEU A 815 -8.21 5.60 37.17
CA LEU A 815 -7.69 6.86 37.73
C LEU A 815 -7.41 6.86 39.25
N ASN A 816 -8.12 6.04 40.02
CA ASN A 816 -7.93 5.94 41.48
C ASN A 816 -6.68 5.14 41.85
N GLU A 817 -6.26 5.23 43.12
CA GLU A 817 -5.22 4.38 43.76
C GLU A 817 -5.62 2.88 43.87
N THR A 818 -6.63 2.44 43.13
CA THR A 818 -7.02 1.03 43.01
C THR A 818 -5.97 0.27 42.19
N SER A 819 -5.16 -0.54 42.86
CA SER A 819 -4.26 -1.52 42.23
C SER A 819 -5.05 -2.49 41.34
N ALA A 820 -4.38 -3.07 40.34
CA ALA A 820 -4.94 -4.18 39.57
C ALA A 820 -5.23 -5.39 40.51
N PRO A 821 -6.28 -6.19 40.26
CA PRO A 821 -6.54 -7.40 41.05
C PRO A 821 -5.41 -8.42 40.93
N SER A 822 -5.23 -9.24 41.97
CA SER A 822 -4.25 -10.33 41.97
C SER A 822 -4.66 -11.47 41.03
N LEU A 823 -3.73 -11.91 40.19
CA LEU A 823 -3.89 -13.09 39.33
C LEU A 823 -3.76 -14.39 40.14
N GLU A 824 -4.74 -14.66 41.00
CA GLU A 824 -4.76 -15.88 41.84
C GLU A 824 -4.68 -17.16 40.99
N GLY A 825 -3.80 -18.08 41.41
CA GLY A 825 -3.58 -19.35 40.72
C GLY A 825 -2.61 -19.31 39.52
N ARG A 826 -2.10 -18.14 39.13
CA ARG A 826 -1.03 -17.99 38.12
C ARG A 826 0.37 -17.97 38.78
N PRO A 827 1.46 -18.22 38.04
CA PRO A 827 2.82 -18.13 38.56
C PRO A 827 3.15 -16.72 39.07
N SER A 828 3.93 -16.62 40.15
CA SER A 828 4.38 -15.36 40.76
C SER A 828 4.96 -14.40 39.72
N ASP A 829 5.90 -14.90 38.93
CA ASP A 829 6.74 -14.08 38.06
C ASP A 829 5.90 -13.42 36.94
N LEU A 830 4.88 -14.14 36.44
CA LEU A 830 3.92 -13.62 35.46
C LEU A 830 2.97 -12.59 36.09
N ALA A 831 2.49 -12.87 37.31
CA ALA A 831 1.63 -11.95 38.04
C ALA A 831 2.35 -10.64 38.43
N ASP A 832 3.60 -10.75 38.89
CA ASP A 832 4.45 -9.62 39.28
C ASP A 832 4.88 -8.77 38.07
N LEU A 833 5.05 -9.38 36.89
CA LEU A 833 5.30 -8.63 35.65
C LEU A 833 4.05 -7.88 35.18
N ILE A 834 2.89 -8.53 35.15
CA ILE A 834 1.61 -7.89 34.78
C ILE A 834 1.27 -6.77 35.78
N SER A 835 1.48 -6.99 37.07
CA SER A 835 1.31 -5.99 38.13
C SER A 835 2.19 -4.75 37.91
N ARG A 836 3.49 -4.93 37.62
CA ARG A 836 4.41 -3.82 37.30
C ARG A 836 4.03 -3.07 36.02
N MET A 837 3.63 -3.79 34.96
CA MET A 837 3.13 -3.15 33.73
C MET A 837 1.87 -2.30 33.99
N LEU A 838 1.07 -2.67 34.99
CA LEU A 838 -0.14 -1.96 35.43
C LEU A 838 0.11 -0.98 36.60
N SER A 839 1.37 -0.55 36.85
CA SER A 839 1.63 0.51 37.83
C SER A 839 1.05 1.85 37.39
N LYS A 840 0.51 2.63 38.35
CA LYS A 840 -0.12 3.92 38.07
C LYS A 840 0.91 4.96 37.65
N ASP A 841 2.04 5.11 38.36
CA ASP A 841 3.14 6.00 37.92
C ASP A 841 3.82 5.40 36.67
N PRO A 842 3.90 6.14 35.54
CA PRO A 842 4.61 5.72 34.34
C PRO A 842 6.05 5.24 34.55
N LYS A 843 6.75 5.74 35.59
CA LYS A 843 8.17 5.47 35.87
C LYS A 843 8.42 4.11 36.54
N ASP A 844 7.41 3.56 37.20
CA ASP A 844 7.50 2.25 37.87
C ASP A 844 7.22 1.09 36.92
N ARG A 845 6.73 1.39 35.71
CA ARG A 845 6.48 0.39 34.65
C ARG A 845 7.82 0.02 33.98
N PRO A 846 8.10 -1.27 33.72
CA PRO A 846 9.27 -1.67 32.94
C PRO A 846 9.18 -1.11 31.52
N THR A 847 10.31 -0.90 30.85
CA THR A 847 10.29 -0.63 29.41
C THR A 847 9.87 -1.88 28.63
N ALA A 848 9.35 -1.71 27.41
CA ALA A 848 9.05 -2.85 26.52
C ALA A 848 10.28 -3.75 26.27
N ARG A 849 11.49 -3.21 26.40
CA ARG A 849 12.75 -3.96 26.32
C ARG A 849 12.97 -4.87 27.53
N GLU A 850 12.68 -4.39 28.74
CA GLU A 850 12.77 -5.19 29.97
C GLU A 850 11.68 -6.26 30.04
N VAL A 851 10.44 -5.94 29.60
CA VAL A 851 9.36 -6.93 29.46
C VAL A 851 9.78 -8.06 28.51
N LEU A 852 10.42 -7.74 27.38
CA LEU A 852 10.98 -8.73 26.46
C LEU A 852 12.07 -9.58 27.12
N GLU A 853 13.05 -8.94 27.79
CA GLU A 853 14.19 -9.63 28.42
C GLU A 853 13.81 -10.45 29.66
N GLU A 854 12.64 -10.21 30.24
CA GLU A 854 12.03 -11.05 31.26
C GLU A 854 11.26 -12.22 30.62
N ALA A 855 10.37 -11.95 29.65
CA ALA A 855 9.57 -12.97 28.96
C ALA A 855 10.38 -13.96 28.08
N VAL A 856 11.65 -13.66 27.76
CA VAL A 856 12.60 -14.60 27.14
C VAL A 856 13.13 -15.65 28.13
N ARG A 857 13.07 -15.40 29.45
CA ARG A 857 13.57 -16.34 30.49
C ARG A 857 12.63 -17.52 30.75
N HIS A 858 11.38 -17.40 30.29
CA HIS A 858 10.32 -18.40 30.42
C HIS A 858 10.03 -19.05 29.04
N GLN A 859 11.10 -19.52 28.38
CA GLN A 859 11.07 -20.23 27.08
C GLN A 859 11.20 -21.74 27.22
#